data_AF-A0A7C6DE81-F1
#
_entry.id   AF-A0A7C6DE81-F1
#
_cell.length_a   1.000
_cell.length_b   1.000
_cell.length_c   1.000
_cell.angle_alpha   90.00
_cell.angle_beta   90.00
_cell.angle_gamma   90.00
#
_symmetry.space_group_name_H-M   'P 1'
#
loop_
_entity.id
_entity.type
_entity.pdbx_description
1 polymer ?
#
loop_
_entity_poly.entity_id
_entity_poly.type
_entity_poly.pdbx_seq_one_letter_code
_entity_poly.pdbx_strand_id
1 'polypeptide(L)'
;MRPNLFIDDYLDKEKDKLFLKYCRENNYQYLHQITDSDYIVFAVKYKLGRQKYKEVQSRIEKIKNDAYQGKTPVNLGSDKVYDTKIMFGEKDSVAKMNLSNRSYNSLLKARVRTIFDLFVKSEKEIKSIRSLGVKSFNEVMKARRMYFPEPGIVYKVVNLMNERVKEEIISLLLNERPPRSNLKKEDNEIAVIEYAKESINNIGIEIARYAYKRPKETLALMEALQNFSKVNLYSKDLLAKFDQIPGERRAKRLSQYTDIINDEKILLELEPLEEELEQIDKVYELKDIIPDVCADDDKRRALVVLLDYLGQSLRKTCLDDVEKTISVYTTIDIKEVLVRRYNKETLQNISESYDVTREWVRQLESRAKKAIAQSLSRIGFDVFAFMVADLNKDILKCEEINEYLGKDEDGEFLCNILTELVTKTTYCYDTRAGILVPKSMEKQLEKAEKEVLKLEKIIPQEKIEKILTQIHNKHKIDKKILIVYFKKYYKLYGKMYCRGSLTLQTIYEYILKNYYPKGIKLYEDKEIEKFKARIWELFGNIRLPKSAKAISARIVDIGVLYDRGVHIHKSYVHISDELVEKIKKYIDESHKIIVSYAELFNYFKDELKEYNINNRFNLQGLLKPELDKSYIMGKDYVSKEEGWTIDKEIERFVLTNGRVTKQEICDEFLGMKDIVFSTNIKKNGNIIAKEDGVYIHASELDIVNEDYEKLRKLLVEHTEKIPVSARKIHVILKNNYQDFLTRNDINSHSELFDVLRYMFGKEFKFSRPFIAKLGTVDACNLDVAKRILADYDVISIDDIVDIFNQNHIIYLSLRSILIQLNDEFLQVSKGLMGRIKEEVMTEKVKKTILNKLHSLIAEKGYIAGRAVDDFKGFPDIGYPWNPYLLRSVTEKYFADKIGMVDVLTSSLTSMNTIFVKKEFSDMSYSEFLEYVIKRRHEKHPFKNSKEVREWVKNERLDLKVKQTLDVLD
;
A
#
# COMPACT_ATOMS: atom_id res chain seq x y z
N MET A 1 -27.78 -45.82 -48.94
CA MET A 1 -26.57 -45.00 -48.76
C MET A 1 -25.73 -45.13 -50.02
N ARG A 2 -25.33 -44.01 -50.65
CA ARG A 2 -24.43 -44.03 -51.81
C ARG A 2 -23.00 -44.39 -51.32
N PRO A 3 -22.21 -45.20 -52.04
CA PRO A 3 -20.86 -45.56 -51.62
C PRO A 3 -19.92 -44.35 -51.50
N ASN A 4 -18.96 -44.42 -50.57
CA ASN A 4 -17.91 -43.43 -50.36
C ASN A 4 -16.86 -43.54 -51.47
N LEU A 5 -17.15 -42.95 -52.63
CA LEU A 5 -16.26 -42.93 -53.79
C LEU A 5 -15.41 -41.65 -53.75
N PHE A 6 -14.09 -41.76 -53.63
CA PHE A 6 -13.20 -40.60 -53.53
C PHE A 6 -13.15 -39.80 -54.82
N ILE A 7 -13.19 -38.48 -54.75
CA ILE A 7 -13.24 -37.61 -55.94
C ILE A 7 -11.98 -37.75 -56.80
N ASP A 8 -10.80 -37.85 -56.18
CA ASP A 8 -9.50 -37.92 -56.87
C ASP A 8 -9.30 -39.23 -57.67
N ASP A 9 -10.10 -40.27 -57.40
CA ASP A 9 -10.00 -41.58 -58.09
C ASP A 9 -10.76 -41.60 -59.44
N TYR A 10 -11.70 -40.67 -59.62
CA TYR A 10 -12.63 -40.67 -60.77
C TYR A 10 -12.53 -39.41 -61.64
N LEU A 11 -12.04 -38.28 -61.10
CA LEU A 11 -11.84 -37.06 -61.87
C LEU A 11 -10.42 -36.98 -62.45
N ASP A 12 -10.31 -36.44 -63.65
CA ASP A 12 -9.03 -36.32 -64.35
C ASP A 12 -8.23 -35.12 -63.80
N LYS A 13 -7.02 -35.38 -63.31
CA LYS A 13 -6.17 -34.39 -62.63
C LYS A 13 -5.81 -33.19 -63.52
N GLU A 14 -5.83 -33.34 -64.85
CA GLU A 14 -5.59 -32.25 -65.79
C GLU A 14 -6.89 -31.62 -66.31
N LYS A 15 -7.86 -32.44 -66.77
CA LYS A 15 -9.11 -31.94 -67.37
C LYS A 15 -10.11 -31.37 -66.36
N ASP A 16 -10.07 -31.82 -65.11
CA ASP A 16 -10.95 -31.38 -64.03
C ASP A 16 -10.23 -30.52 -62.99
N LYS A 17 -9.00 -30.07 -63.27
CA LYS A 17 -8.11 -29.34 -62.33
C LYS A 17 -8.79 -28.20 -61.57
N LEU A 18 -9.59 -27.38 -62.26
CA LEU A 18 -10.32 -26.26 -61.63
C LEU A 18 -11.44 -26.75 -60.69
N PHE A 19 -12.13 -27.83 -61.06
CA PHE A 19 -13.20 -28.42 -60.25
C PHE A 19 -12.64 -29.22 -59.06
N LEU A 20 -11.52 -29.91 -59.23
CA LEU A 20 -10.77 -30.54 -58.15
C LEU A 20 -10.26 -29.51 -57.14
N LYS A 21 -9.78 -28.35 -57.62
CA LYS A 21 -9.42 -27.22 -56.74
C LYS A 21 -10.62 -26.73 -55.94
N TYR A 22 -11.79 -26.56 -56.58
CA TYR A 22 -13.04 -26.22 -55.88
C TYR A 22 -13.42 -27.26 -54.82
N CYS A 23 -13.31 -28.55 -55.13
CA CYS A 23 -13.63 -29.62 -54.18
C CYS A 23 -12.71 -29.59 -52.95
N ARG A 24 -11.40 -29.37 -53.14
CA ARG A 24 -10.42 -29.25 -52.05
C ARG A 24 -10.68 -28.04 -51.16
N GLU A 25 -11.00 -26.89 -51.75
CA GLU A 25 -11.32 -25.67 -50.99
C GLU A 25 -12.60 -25.82 -50.14
N ASN A 26 -13.50 -26.73 -50.50
CA ASN A 26 -14.73 -27.03 -49.74
C ASN A 26 -14.64 -28.34 -48.93
N ASN A 27 -13.46 -28.94 -48.81
CA ASN A 27 -13.22 -30.22 -48.12
C ASN A 27 -14.12 -31.39 -48.60
N TYR A 28 -14.48 -31.40 -49.88
CA TYR A 28 -15.14 -32.55 -50.49
C TYR A 28 -14.13 -33.63 -50.82
N GLN A 29 -14.26 -34.77 -50.16
CA GLN A 29 -13.45 -35.97 -50.37
C GLN A 29 -14.17 -37.01 -51.22
N TYR A 30 -15.51 -37.06 -51.19
CA TYR A 30 -16.32 -38.08 -51.83
C TYR A 30 -17.30 -37.50 -52.86
N LEU A 31 -17.53 -38.23 -53.96
CA LEU A 31 -18.44 -37.86 -55.04
C LEU A 31 -19.86 -37.56 -54.55
N HIS A 32 -20.34 -38.22 -53.49
CA HIS A 32 -21.68 -38.00 -52.96
C HIS A 32 -21.86 -36.64 -52.24
N GLN A 33 -20.75 -35.99 -51.88
CA GLN A 33 -20.77 -34.67 -51.23
C GLN A 33 -21.01 -33.54 -52.24
N ILE A 34 -20.79 -33.80 -53.53
CA ILE A 34 -21.10 -32.84 -54.60
C ILE A 34 -22.61 -32.86 -54.86
N THR A 35 -23.25 -31.72 -54.66
CA THR A 35 -24.69 -31.48 -54.88
C THR A 35 -24.96 -30.70 -56.17
N ASP A 36 -26.22 -30.64 -56.61
CA ASP A 36 -26.58 -29.86 -57.81
C ASP A 36 -26.27 -28.36 -57.66
N SER A 37 -26.36 -27.83 -56.44
CA SER A 37 -25.99 -26.44 -56.11
C SER A 37 -24.50 -26.16 -56.25
N ASP A 38 -23.63 -27.14 -56.00
CA ASP A 38 -22.17 -26.95 -56.07
C ASP A 38 -21.68 -26.60 -57.46
N TYR A 39 -22.34 -27.16 -58.48
CA TYR A 39 -22.04 -26.84 -59.86
C TYR A 39 -22.32 -25.33 -60.10
N ILE A 40 -23.43 -24.79 -59.60
CA ILE A 40 -23.80 -23.37 -59.79
C ILE A 40 -22.80 -22.46 -59.08
N VAL A 41 -22.44 -22.79 -57.84
CA VAL A 41 -21.45 -22.04 -57.05
C VAL A 41 -20.08 -22.08 -57.71
N PHE A 42 -19.66 -23.23 -58.22
CA PHE A 42 -18.44 -23.37 -59.01
C PHE A 42 -18.44 -22.47 -60.26
N ALA A 43 -19.55 -22.41 -61.00
CA ALA A 43 -19.65 -21.58 -62.20
C ALA A 43 -19.51 -20.08 -61.90
N VAL A 44 -20.16 -19.61 -60.82
CA VAL A 44 -20.06 -18.21 -60.37
C VAL A 44 -18.62 -17.90 -59.92
N LYS A 45 -18.03 -18.76 -59.09
CA LYS A 45 -16.70 -18.56 -58.50
C LYS A 45 -15.58 -18.47 -59.55
N TYR A 46 -15.68 -19.26 -60.62
CA TYR A 46 -14.67 -19.27 -61.69
C TYR A 46 -15.11 -18.58 -62.99
N LYS A 47 -16.20 -17.78 -62.95
CA LYS A 47 -16.73 -17.00 -64.08
C LYS A 47 -16.94 -17.81 -65.36
N LEU A 48 -17.50 -19.02 -65.24
CA LEU A 48 -17.74 -19.91 -66.37
C LEU A 48 -19.06 -19.56 -67.08
N GLY A 49 -19.02 -19.47 -68.42
CA GLY A 49 -20.22 -19.29 -69.24
C GLY A 49 -21.16 -20.51 -69.19
N ARG A 50 -22.46 -20.29 -69.42
CA ARG A 50 -23.54 -21.30 -69.26
C ARG A 50 -23.28 -22.62 -69.99
N GLN A 51 -22.63 -22.56 -71.15
CA GLN A 51 -22.30 -23.74 -71.96
C GLN A 51 -21.19 -24.60 -71.32
N LYS A 52 -20.06 -23.99 -70.93
CA LYS A 52 -18.95 -24.69 -70.26
C LYS A 52 -19.34 -25.28 -68.91
N TYR A 53 -20.16 -24.56 -68.16
CA TYR A 53 -20.72 -25.03 -66.89
C TYR A 53 -21.52 -26.34 -67.05
N LYS A 54 -22.45 -26.37 -68.02
CA LYS A 54 -23.28 -27.55 -68.27
C LYS A 54 -22.47 -28.74 -68.78
N GLU A 55 -21.40 -28.51 -69.55
CA GLU A 55 -20.48 -29.56 -69.98
C GLU A 55 -19.78 -30.22 -68.79
N VAL A 56 -19.28 -29.43 -67.82
CA VAL A 56 -18.65 -29.95 -66.60
C VAL A 56 -19.66 -30.71 -65.74
N GLN A 57 -20.85 -30.14 -65.52
CA GLN A 57 -21.91 -30.79 -64.74
C GLN A 57 -22.31 -32.13 -65.37
N SER A 58 -22.59 -32.16 -66.68
CA SER A 58 -23.00 -33.39 -67.37
C SER A 58 -21.90 -34.45 -67.36
N ARG A 59 -20.64 -34.05 -67.48
CA ARG A 59 -19.50 -34.97 -67.43
C ARG A 59 -19.36 -35.59 -66.04
N ILE A 60 -19.37 -34.78 -64.99
CA ILE A 60 -19.17 -35.25 -63.62
C ILE A 60 -20.38 -36.06 -63.12
N GLU A 61 -21.61 -35.68 -63.46
CA GLU A 61 -22.79 -36.48 -63.13
C GLU A 61 -22.83 -37.81 -63.90
N LYS A 62 -22.33 -37.85 -65.13
CA LYS A 62 -22.12 -39.12 -65.84
C LYS A 62 -21.08 -39.99 -65.13
N ILE A 63 -19.94 -39.42 -64.72
CA ILE A 63 -18.91 -40.12 -63.94
C ILE A 63 -19.48 -40.61 -62.61
N LYS A 64 -20.27 -39.80 -61.90
CA LYS A 64 -20.96 -40.20 -60.65
C LYS A 64 -21.89 -41.38 -60.89
N ASN A 65 -22.75 -41.30 -61.91
CA ASN A 65 -23.68 -42.38 -62.21
C ASN A 65 -22.98 -43.67 -62.66
N ASP A 66 -21.96 -43.56 -63.53
CA ASP A 66 -21.20 -44.72 -63.99
C ASP A 66 -20.37 -45.31 -62.84
N ALA A 67 -19.82 -44.49 -61.94
CA ALA A 67 -19.11 -44.95 -60.75
C ALA A 67 -20.05 -45.61 -59.72
N TYR A 68 -21.25 -45.07 -59.53
CA TYR A 68 -22.29 -45.70 -58.70
C TYR A 68 -22.84 -46.99 -59.30
N GLN A 69 -22.77 -47.17 -60.62
CA GLN A 69 -23.13 -48.39 -61.34
C GLN A 69 -21.94 -49.34 -61.57
N GLY A 70 -20.73 -48.98 -61.12
CA GLY A 70 -19.52 -49.79 -61.27
C GLY A 70 -18.99 -49.91 -62.71
N LYS A 71 -19.29 -48.94 -63.59
CA LYS A 71 -19.00 -48.98 -65.04
C LYS A 71 -17.76 -48.18 -65.47
N THR A 72 -17.20 -47.30 -64.62
CA THR A 72 -16.05 -46.46 -65.00
C THR A 72 -14.73 -47.08 -64.51
N PRO A 73 -13.71 -47.24 -65.37
CA PRO A 73 -12.37 -47.63 -64.93
C PRO A 73 -11.73 -46.51 -64.08
N VAL A 74 -11.21 -46.87 -62.91
CA VAL A 74 -10.46 -45.96 -62.03
C VAL A 74 -9.17 -45.55 -62.73
N ASN A 75 -8.81 -44.26 -62.67
CA ASN A 75 -7.56 -43.76 -63.26
C ASN A 75 -6.38 -44.12 -62.33
N LEU A 76 -5.99 -45.41 -62.33
CA LEU A 76 -4.94 -45.96 -61.48
C LEU A 76 -3.61 -46.00 -62.22
N GLY A 77 -2.71 -45.08 -61.87
CA GLY A 77 -1.29 -45.34 -62.01
C GLY A 77 -0.91 -46.53 -61.12
N SER A 78 -0.29 -47.54 -61.74
CA SER A 78 0.46 -48.65 -61.12
C SER A 78 -0.04 -49.11 -59.75
N ASP A 79 -1.02 -50.02 -59.71
CA ASP A 79 -0.90 -51.29 -58.97
C ASP A 79 -2.14 -52.19 -59.20
N LYS A 80 -1.88 -53.49 -59.29
CA LYS A 80 -2.72 -54.56 -59.85
C LYS A 80 -4.11 -54.69 -59.17
N VAL A 81 -5.18 -54.38 -59.91
CA VAL A 81 -6.56 -54.80 -59.59
C VAL A 81 -6.79 -56.20 -60.20
N TYR A 82 -7.17 -57.17 -59.37
CA TYR A 82 -7.52 -58.53 -59.82
C TYR A 82 -9.04 -58.70 -59.92
N ASP A 83 -9.44 -59.28 -61.04
CA ASP A 83 -10.80 -59.61 -61.46
C ASP A 83 -11.43 -60.68 -60.53
N THR A 84 -12.55 -60.36 -59.88
CA THR A 84 -13.21 -61.22 -58.87
C THR A 84 -14.30 -62.14 -59.45
N LYS A 85 -14.37 -62.27 -60.78
CA LYS A 85 -15.46 -63.00 -61.46
C LYS A 85 -15.29 -64.53 -61.56
N ILE A 86 -14.22 -65.14 -61.03
CA ILE A 86 -13.87 -66.56 -61.29
C ILE A 86 -13.73 -67.43 -60.02
N MET A 87 -14.40 -67.11 -58.91
CA MET A 87 -14.07 -67.77 -57.61
C MET A 87 -15.08 -68.79 -57.09
N PHE A 88 -16.33 -68.86 -57.58
CA PHE A 88 -17.31 -69.92 -57.24
C PHE A 88 -18.33 -70.09 -58.37
N GLY A 89 -18.77 -71.31 -58.68
CA GLY A 89 -19.92 -71.51 -59.56
C GLY A 89 -21.18 -70.94 -58.90
N GLU A 90 -22.07 -70.29 -59.67
CA GLU A 90 -23.31 -69.63 -59.22
C GLU A 90 -24.31 -70.52 -58.40
N LYS A 91 -23.95 -71.74 -57.99
CA LYS A 91 -24.85 -72.77 -57.45
C LYS A 91 -24.55 -73.27 -56.03
N ASP A 92 -23.52 -72.78 -55.33
CA ASP A 92 -23.22 -73.24 -53.96
C ASP A 92 -24.14 -72.64 -52.89
N SER A 93 -25.04 -73.47 -52.35
CA SER A 93 -26.08 -73.11 -51.39
C SER A 93 -25.55 -72.85 -49.98
N VAL A 94 -26.13 -71.87 -49.28
CA VAL A 94 -25.89 -71.61 -47.83
C VAL A 94 -26.24 -72.81 -46.93
N ALA A 95 -26.95 -73.82 -47.45
CA ALA A 95 -27.22 -75.07 -46.75
C ALA A 95 -25.94 -75.83 -46.36
N LYS A 96 -24.85 -75.66 -47.13
CA LYS A 96 -23.55 -76.29 -46.86
C LYS A 96 -22.85 -75.68 -45.63
N MET A 97 -23.27 -74.51 -45.14
CA MET A 97 -22.61 -73.79 -44.05
C MET A 97 -22.93 -74.33 -42.64
N ASN A 98 -23.73 -75.40 -42.53
CA ASN A 98 -24.07 -76.07 -41.26
C ASN A 98 -24.62 -75.12 -40.18
N LEU A 99 -25.38 -74.11 -40.60
CA LEU A 99 -26.00 -73.11 -39.72
C LEU A 99 -27.19 -73.69 -38.96
N SER A 100 -27.48 -73.16 -37.78
CA SER A 100 -28.72 -73.47 -37.07
C SER A 100 -29.96 -73.19 -37.94
N ASN A 101 -31.02 -73.97 -37.75
CA ASN A 101 -32.29 -73.80 -38.48
C ASN A 101 -32.82 -72.36 -38.42
N ARG A 102 -32.57 -71.63 -37.33
CA ARG A 102 -32.98 -70.22 -37.19
C ARG A 102 -32.15 -69.30 -38.09
N SER A 103 -30.83 -69.48 -38.13
CA SER A 103 -29.91 -68.68 -38.94
C SER A 103 -30.09 -68.99 -40.44
N TYR A 104 -30.18 -70.27 -40.81
CA TYR A 104 -30.45 -70.71 -42.18
C TYR A 104 -31.77 -70.14 -42.74
N ASN A 105 -32.87 -70.27 -42.00
CA ASN A 105 -34.17 -69.77 -42.45
C ASN A 105 -34.23 -68.23 -42.51
N SER A 106 -33.50 -67.53 -41.64
CA SER A 106 -33.41 -66.07 -41.68
C SER A 106 -32.69 -65.57 -42.92
N LEU A 107 -31.61 -66.25 -43.33
CA LEU A 107 -30.90 -65.97 -44.58
C LEU A 107 -31.78 -66.21 -45.82
N LEU A 108 -32.48 -67.35 -45.88
CA LEU A 108 -33.39 -67.66 -46.98
C LEU A 108 -34.53 -66.63 -47.12
N LYS A 109 -35.13 -66.20 -45.99
CA LYS A 109 -36.16 -65.15 -45.98
C LYS A 109 -35.62 -63.80 -46.47
N ALA A 110 -34.34 -63.53 -46.24
CA ALA A 110 -33.64 -62.36 -46.76
C ALA A 110 -33.14 -62.50 -48.21
N ARG A 111 -33.58 -63.56 -48.91
CA ARG A 111 -33.16 -63.92 -50.28
C ARG A 111 -31.66 -64.18 -50.42
N VAL A 112 -30.99 -64.60 -49.34
CA VAL A 112 -29.60 -65.06 -49.34
C VAL A 112 -29.62 -66.57 -49.49
N ARG A 113 -29.43 -67.07 -50.71
CA ARG A 113 -29.56 -68.50 -51.04
C ARG A 113 -28.22 -69.16 -51.32
N THR A 114 -27.27 -68.40 -51.84
CA THR A 114 -25.91 -68.88 -52.13
C THR A 114 -24.91 -68.30 -51.14
N ILE A 115 -23.77 -69.00 -50.99
CA ILE A 115 -22.64 -68.52 -50.19
C ILE A 115 -22.14 -67.17 -50.74
N PHE A 116 -22.23 -66.96 -52.06
CA PHE A 116 -21.91 -65.70 -52.72
C PHE A 116 -22.86 -64.56 -52.34
N ASP A 117 -24.18 -64.81 -52.29
CA ASP A 117 -25.18 -63.82 -51.85
C ASP A 117 -24.89 -63.30 -50.43
N LEU A 118 -24.35 -64.17 -49.58
CA LEU A 118 -23.97 -63.82 -48.21
C LEU A 118 -22.67 -63.01 -48.19
N PHE A 119 -21.73 -63.31 -49.09
CA PHE A 119 -20.45 -62.62 -49.21
C PHE A 119 -20.60 -61.17 -49.63
N VAL A 120 -21.44 -60.89 -50.63
CA VAL A 120 -21.60 -59.52 -51.17
C VAL A 120 -22.37 -58.58 -50.24
N LYS A 121 -23.00 -59.10 -49.18
CA LYS A 121 -23.68 -58.28 -48.17
C LYS A 121 -22.69 -57.76 -47.14
N SER A 122 -22.73 -56.47 -46.84
CA SER A 122 -21.98 -55.87 -45.73
C SER A 122 -22.45 -56.41 -44.38
N GLU A 123 -21.61 -56.33 -43.35
CA GLU A 123 -22.01 -56.71 -41.98
C GLU A 123 -23.26 -55.96 -41.51
N LYS A 124 -23.38 -54.67 -41.87
CA LYS A 124 -24.58 -53.86 -41.58
C LYS A 124 -25.83 -54.42 -42.27
N GLU A 125 -25.73 -54.87 -43.52
CA GLU A 125 -26.85 -55.46 -44.24
C GLU A 125 -27.25 -56.82 -43.66
N ILE A 126 -26.28 -57.65 -43.26
CA ILE A 126 -26.58 -58.93 -42.58
C ILE A 126 -27.20 -58.68 -41.21
N LYS A 127 -26.69 -57.70 -40.45
CA LYS A 127 -27.25 -57.31 -39.13
C LYS A 127 -28.67 -56.76 -39.25
N SER A 128 -29.02 -56.20 -40.40
CA SER A 128 -30.36 -55.69 -40.70
C SER A 128 -31.37 -56.76 -41.15
N ILE A 129 -30.95 -58.03 -41.30
CA ILE A 129 -31.86 -59.12 -41.67
C ILE A 129 -32.89 -59.34 -40.56
N ARG A 130 -34.16 -59.16 -40.91
CA ARG A 130 -35.30 -59.30 -40.01
C ARG A 130 -35.32 -60.72 -39.40
N SER A 131 -35.35 -60.81 -38.07
CA SER A 131 -35.32 -62.05 -37.27
C SER A 131 -33.93 -62.68 -37.05
N LEU A 132 -32.85 -62.01 -37.47
CA LEU A 132 -31.48 -62.42 -37.15
C LEU A 132 -31.01 -61.78 -35.84
N GLY A 133 -31.27 -62.45 -34.70
CA GLY A 133 -30.81 -61.99 -33.38
C GLY A 133 -29.29 -62.09 -33.19
N VAL A 134 -28.72 -61.44 -32.17
CA VAL A 134 -27.26 -61.33 -31.95
C VAL A 134 -26.52 -62.67 -32.01
N LYS A 135 -27.06 -63.73 -31.38
CA LYS A 135 -26.47 -65.08 -31.44
C LYS A 135 -26.45 -65.66 -32.86
N SER A 136 -27.55 -65.50 -33.61
CA SER A 136 -27.65 -65.94 -35.02
C SER A 136 -26.80 -65.09 -35.96
N PHE A 137 -26.69 -63.77 -35.70
CA PHE A 137 -25.78 -62.89 -36.44
C PHE A 137 -24.32 -63.32 -36.24
N ASN A 138 -23.90 -63.57 -35.00
CA ASN A 138 -22.55 -64.04 -34.71
C ASN A 138 -22.29 -65.43 -35.30
N GLU A 139 -23.27 -66.34 -35.29
CA GLU A 139 -23.19 -67.64 -35.95
C GLU A 139 -23.01 -67.50 -37.47
N VAL A 140 -23.82 -66.67 -38.12
CA VAL A 140 -23.71 -66.37 -39.56
C VAL A 140 -22.38 -65.70 -39.88
N MET A 141 -21.91 -64.77 -39.05
CA MET A 141 -20.63 -64.09 -39.24
C MET A 141 -19.45 -65.01 -38.99
N LYS A 142 -19.53 -65.93 -38.02
CA LYS A 142 -18.53 -66.96 -37.77
C LYS A 142 -18.45 -67.94 -38.94
N ALA A 143 -19.59 -68.41 -39.43
CA ALA A 143 -19.64 -69.25 -40.62
C ALA A 143 -19.13 -68.48 -41.85
N ARG A 144 -19.55 -67.23 -42.06
CA ARG A 144 -19.04 -66.36 -43.13
C ARG A 144 -17.51 -66.20 -43.05
N ARG A 145 -16.94 -66.02 -41.86
CA ARG A 145 -15.48 -65.95 -41.65
C ARG A 145 -14.77 -67.28 -41.90
N MET A 146 -15.43 -68.41 -41.64
CA MET A 146 -14.90 -69.74 -42.01
C MET A 146 -14.82 -69.93 -43.53
N TYR A 147 -15.81 -69.41 -44.27
CA TYR A 147 -15.85 -69.46 -45.74
C TYR A 147 -15.14 -68.27 -46.41
N PHE A 148 -14.82 -67.22 -45.66
CA PHE A 148 -14.17 -65.97 -46.11
C PHE A 148 -13.42 -65.29 -44.94
N PRO A 149 -12.23 -65.78 -44.53
CA PRO A 149 -11.32 -65.02 -43.69
C PRO A 149 -10.86 -63.75 -44.42
N GLU A 150 -10.48 -62.72 -43.66
CA GLU A 150 -10.12 -61.39 -44.20
C GLU A 150 -9.11 -61.44 -45.36
N PRO A 151 -9.11 -60.44 -46.28
CA PRO A 151 -8.34 -60.50 -47.51
C PRO A 151 -6.83 -60.39 -47.23
N GLY A 152 -6.20 -61.53 -46.96
CA GLY A 152 -4.76 -61.72 -47.05
C GLY A 152 -4.39 -62.38 -48.37
N ILE A 153 -3.15 -62.19 -48.81
CA ILE A 153 -2.58 -62.80 -50.03
C ILE A 153 -2.83 -64.32 -50.07
N VAL A 154 -2.92 -64.96 -48.89
CA VAL A 154 -3.27 -66.37 -48.68
C VAL A 154 -4.54 -66.80 -49.42
N TYR A 155 -5.61 -66.00 -49.43
CA TYR A 155 -6.88 -66.40 -50.06
C TYR A 155 -6.83 -66.37 -51.61
N LYS A 156 -6.01 -65.46 -52.18
CA LYS A 156 -5.71 -65.45 -53.62
C LYS A 156 -4.84 -66.63 -54.03
N VAL A 157 -3.87 -66.99 -53.18
CA VAL A 157 -2.95 -68.10 -53.44
C VAL A 157 -3.70 -69.43 -53.44
N VAL A 158 -4.60 -69.68 -52.47
CA VAL A 158 -5.32 -70.96 -52.36
C VAL A 158 -6.22 -71.26 -53.57
N ASN A 159 -6.88 -70.24 -54.15
CA ASN A 159 -7.77 -70.43 -55.31
C ASN A 159 -7.04 -70.35 -56.67
N LEU A 160 -5.78 -69.90 -56.72
CA LEU A 160 -4.90 -69.99 -57.89
C LEU A 160 -3.91 -71.17 -57.79
N MET A 161 -3.97 -71.95 -56.71
CA MET A 161 -3.14 -73.12 -56.45
C MET A 161 -3.66 -74.32 -57.25
N ASN A 162 -3.51 -74.26 -58.57
CA ASN A 162 -3.65 -75.45 -59.40
C ASN A 162 -2.46 -76.40 -59.16
N GLU A 163 -2.59 -77.68 -59.55
CA GLU A 163 -1.54 -78.68 -59.33
C GLU A 163 -0.19 -78.24 -59.93
N ARG A 164 -0.20 -77.45 -61.02
CA ARG A 164 1.01 -76.94 -61.67
C ARG A 164 1.77 -75.92 -60.83
N VAL A 165 1.07 -74.93 -60.26
CA VAL A 165 1.65 -73.93 -59.34
C VAL A 165 2.13 -74.61 -58.05
N LYS A 166 1.37 -75.60 -57.56
CA LYS A 166 1.69 -76.36 -56.36
C LYS A 166 2.94 -77.23 -56.54
N GLU A 167 3.05 -77.97 -57.63
CA GLU A 167 4.25 -78.75 -57.99
C GLU A 167 5.48 -77.84 -58.10
N GLU A 168 5.33 -76.64 -58.66
CA GLU A 168 6.44 -75.71 -58.80
C GLU A 168 6.87 -75.10 -57.47
N ILE A 169 5.94 -74.74 -56.59
CA ILE A 169 6.25 -74.30 -55.22
C ILE A 169 6.89 -75.44 -54.42
N ILE A 170 6.43 -76.69 -54.57
CA ILE A 170 7.06 -77.87 -53.96
C ILE A 170 8.49 -78.06 -54.51
N SER A 171 8.71 -77.88 -55.81
CA SER A 171 10.05 -77.98 -56.41
C SER A 171 10.99 -76.91 -55.87
N LEU A 172 10.49 -75.68 -55.63
CA LEU A 172 11.25 -74.61 -54.99
C LEU A 172 11.59 -74.96 -53.53
N LEU A 173 10.65 -75.56 -52.80
CA LEU A 173 10.86 -75.97 -51.41
C LEU A 173 11.84 -77.14 -51.31
N LEU A 174 11.75 -78.14 -52.18
CA LEU A 174 12.59 -79.35 -52.14
C LEU A 174 13.91 -79.19 -52.91
N ASN A 175 14.10 -78.07 -53.61
CA ASN A 175 15.24 -77.79 -54.50
C ASN A 175 15.37 -78.82 -55.64
N GLU A 176 14.22 -79.21 -56.20
CA GLU A 176 14.09 -80.17 -57.30
C GLU A 176 13.82 -79.44 -58.62
N ARG A 177 14.13 -80.06 -59.77
CA ARG A 177 13.82 -79.46 -61.07
C ARG A 177 12.29 -79.44 -61.28
N PRO A 178 11.69 -78.29 -61.67
CA PRO A 178 10.26 -78.24 -61.89
C PRO A 178 9.85 -79.13 -63.08
N PRO A 179 8.66 -79.75 -63.03
CA PRO A 179 8.17 -80.61 -64.12
C PRO A 179 7.97 -79.82 -65.43
N ARG A 180 8.36 -80.41 -66.56
CA ARG A 180 8.27 -79.76 -67.89
C ARG A 180 6.82 -79.75 -68.39
N SER A 181 6.24 -78.56 -68.52
CA SER A 181 4.98 -78.34 -69.26
C SER A 181 5.23 -77.62 -70.58
N ASN A 182 4.52 -78.00 -71.65
CA ASN A 182 4.60 -77.31 -72.95
C ASN A 182 3.58 -76.14 -73.13
N LEU A 183 2.81 -75.79 -72.09
CA LEU A 183 1.81 -74.70 -72.12
C LEU A 183 2.40 -73.40 -71.54
N LYS A 184 2.04 -72.22 -72.05
CA LYS A 184 2.44 -70.93 -71.42
C LYS A 184 1.75 -70.77 -70.04
N LYS A 185 2.45 -70.19 -69.08
CA LYS A 185 1.90 -69.85 -67.75
C LYS A 185 1.11 -68.54 -67.84
N GLU A 186 0.02 -68.45 -67.10
CA GLU A 186 -0.76 -67.20 -67.02
C GLU A 186 -0.11 -66.20 -66.04
N ASP A 187 -0.34 -64.89 -66.23
CA ASP A 187 0.30 -63.82 -65.44
C ASP A 187 -0.01 -63.90 -63.93
N ASN A 188 -1.18 -64.43 -63.58
CA ASN A 188 -1.61 -64.72 -62.20
C ASN A 188 -0.85 -65.90 -61.57
N GLU A 189 -0.56 -66.99 -62.32
CA GLU A 189 0.24 -68.13 -61.86
C GLU A 189 1.69 -67.70 -61.58
N ILE A 190 2.25 -66.87 -62.46
CA ILE A 190 3.61 -66.31 -62.29
C ILE A 190 3.66 -65.45 -61.03
N ALA A 191 2.68 -64.57 -60.82
CA ALA A 191 2.62 -63.71 -59.64
C ALA A 191 2.53 -64.51 -58.32
N VAL A 192 1.80 -65.63 -58.29
CA VAL A 192 1.69 -66.50 -57.11
C VAL A 192 3.02 -67.23 -56.84
N ILE A 193 3.69 -67.73 -57.88
CA ILE A 193 4.99 -68.39 -57.73
C ILE A 193 6.06 -67.38 -57.29
N GLU A 194 6.06 -66.16 -57.82
CA GLU A 194 6.96 -65.09 -57.39
C GLU A 194 6.73 -64.70 -55.93
N TYR A 195 5.48 -64.56 -55.51
CA TYR A 195 5.15 -64.29 -54.11
C TYR A 195 5.59 -65.43 -53.17
N ALA A 196 5.43 -66.69 -53.59
CA ALA A 196 5.92 -67.83 -52.83
C ALA A 196 7.46 -67.85 -52.75
N LYS A 197 8.17 -67.54 -53.84
CA LYS A 197 9.64 -67.39 -53.85
C LYS A 197 10.10 -66.29 -52.89
N GLU A 198 9.47 -65.12 -52.95
CA GLU A 198 9.75 -64.00 -52.05
C GLU A 198 9.50 -64.39 -50.59
N SER A 199 8.38 -65.05 -50.31
CA SER A 199 8.04 -65.53 -48.97
C SER A 199 9.05 -66.54 -48.44
N ILE A 200 9.47 -67.52 -49.27
CA ILE A 200 10.50 -68.52 -48.93
C ILE A 200 11.85 -67.84 -48.67
N ASN A 201 12.22 -66.84 -49.47
CA ASN A 201 13.45 -66.07 -49.26
C ASN A 201 13.40 -65.28 -47.94
N ASN A 202 12.25 -64.68 -47.61
CA ASN A 202 12.08 -63.87 -46.40
C ASN A 202 12.13 -64.70 -45.10
N ILE A 203 11.53 -65.89 -45.08
CA ILE A 203 11.55 -66.77 -43.90
C ILE A 203 12.74 -67.75 -43.90
N GLY A 204 13.42 -67.92 -45.03
CA GLY A 204 14.49 -68.89 -45.23
C GLY A 204 13.98 -70.28 -45.61
N ILE A 205 14.73 -70.96 -46.48
CA ILE A 205 14.34 -72.24 -47.09
C ILE A 205 14.13 -73.36 -46.06
N GLU A 206 14.92 -73.40 -44.98
CA GLU A 206 14.81 -74.44 -43.95
C GLU A 206 13.53 -74.29 -43.12
N ILE A 207 13.14 -73.06 -42.78
CA ILE A 207 11.88 -72.77 -42.08
C ILE A 207 10.69 -73.05 -43.01
N ALA A 208 10.78 -72.67 -44.28
CA ALA A 208 9.74 -72.94 -45.27
C ALA A 208 9.53 -74.46 -45.48
N ARG A 209 10.61 -75.25 -45.55
CA ARG A 209 10.57 -76.72 -45.60
C ARG A 209 9.96 -77.32 -44.35
N TYR A 210 10.35 -76.82 -43.18
CA TYR A 210 9.81 -77.27 -41.91
C TYR A 210 8.30 -77.01 -41.85
N ALA A 211 7.88 -75.81 -42.24
CA ALA A 211 6.49 -75.39 -42.31
C ALA A 211 5.65 -76.30 -43.22
N TYR A 212 6.20 -76.64 -44.39
CA TYR A 212 5.60 -77.58 -45.34
C TYR A 212 5.47 -79.00 -44.79
N LYS A 213 6.51 -79.51 -44.11
CA LYS A 213 6.52 -80.87 -43.54
C LYS A 213 5.62 -81.00 -42.31
N ARG A 214 5.39 -79.91 -41.57
CA ARG A 214 4.65 -79.90 -40.30
C ARG A 214 3.57 -78.82 -40.25
N PRO A 215 2.50 -78.95 -41.06
CA PRO A 215 1.49 -77.90 -41.21
C PRO A 215 0.70 -77.60 -39.92
N LYS A 216 0.43 -78.61 -39.08
CA LYS A 216 -0.31 -78.42 -37.81
C LYS A 216 0.47 -77.57 -36.80
N GLU A 217 1.75 -77.86 -36.61
CA GLU A 217 2.64 -77.10 -35.71
C GLU A 217 2.85 -75.67 -36.21
N THR A 218 2.94 -75.52 -37.53
CA THR A 218 3.06 -74.22 -38.20
C THR A 218 1.81 -73.37 -38.03
N LEU A 219 0.62 -73.95 -38.19
CA LEU A 219 -0.64 -73.23 -37.95
C LEU A 219 -0.75 -72.75 -36.51
N ALA A 220 -0.40 -73.58 -35.53
CA ALA A 220 -0.38 -73.19 -34.12
C ALA A 220 0.61 -72.04 -33.84
N LEU A 221 1.80 -72.08 -34.45
CA LEU A 221 2.79 -71.00 -34.37
C LEU A 221 2.28 -69.71 -35.03
N MET A 222 1.64 -69.81 -36.20
CA MET A 222 1.05 -68.66 -36.89
C MET A 222 -0.06 -68.01 -36.06
N GLU A 223 -0.95 -68.80 -35.46
CA GLU A 223 -1.99 -68.29 -34.56
C GLU A 223 -1.39 -67.60 -33.33
N ALA A 224 -0.35 -68.18 -32.73
CA ALA A 224 0.37 -67.57 -31.61
C ALA A 224 1.04 -66.23 -32.01
N LEU A 225 1.69 -66.18 -33.17
CA LEU A 225 2.33 -64.96 -33.69
C LEU A 225 1.30 -63.88 -34.07
N GLN A 226 0.14 -64.27 -34.61
CA GLN A 226 -0.96 -63.34 -34.89
C GLN A 226 -1.55 -62.76 -33.60
N ASN A 227 -1.78 -63.59 -32.59
CA ASN A 227 -2.23 -63.12 -31.27
C ASN A 227 -1.20 -62.20 -30.61
N PHE A 228 0.09 -62.56 -30.66
CA PHE A 228 1.19 -61.71 -30.17
C PHE A 228 1.23 -60.36 -30.90
N SER A 229 1.13 -60.36 -32.23
CA SER A 229 1.10 -59.14 -33.04
C SER A 229 -0.10 -58.25 -32.69
N LYS A 230 -1.27 -58.84 -32.49
CA LYS A 230 -2.50 -58.15 -32.10
C LYS A 230 -2.39 -57.51 -30.71
N VAL A 231 -1.93 -58.26 -29.71
CA VAL A 231 -1.68 -57.77 -28.33
C VAL A 231 -0.65 -56.63 -28.33
N ASN A 232 0.43 -56.77 -29.11
CA ASN A 232 1.45 -55.72 -29.25
C ASN A 232 0.90 -54.44 -29.90
N LEU A 233 -0.02 -54.56 -30.87
CA LEU A 233 -0.70 -53.41 -31.47
C LEU A 233 -1.55 -52.68 -30.43
N TYR A 234 -2.35 -53.41 -29.64
CA TYR A 234 -3.15 -52.83 -28.55
C TYR A 234 -2.31 -52.16 -27.48
N SER A 235 -1.17 -52.75 -27.12
CA SER A 235 -0.24 -52.15 -26.17
C SER A 235 0.30 -50.81 -26.68
N LYS A 236 0.67 -50.72 -27.97
CA LYS A 236 1.09 -49.46 -28.59
C LYS A 236 -0.02 -48.41 -28.59
N ASP A 237 -1.25 -48.80 -28.89
CA ASP A 237 -2.40 -47.89 -28.89
C ASP A 237 -2.71 -47.35 -27.49
N LEU A 238 -2.67 -48.21 -26.47
CA LEU A 238 -2.87 -47.82 -25.07
C LEU A 238 -1.74 -46.91 -24.58
N LEU A 239 -0.48 -47.21 -24.91
CA LEU A 239 0.65 -46.34 -24.60
C LEU A 239 0.51 -44.97 -25.26
N ALA A 240 0.07 -44.93 -26.53
CA ALA A 240 -0.19 -43.67 -27.23
C ALA A 240 -1.31 -42.84 -26.57
N LYS A 241 -2.35 -43.48 -26.03
CA LYS A 241 -3.39 -42.80 -25.23
C LYS A 241 -2.86 -42.32 -23.88
N PHE A 242 -2.10 -43.15 -23.18
CA PHE A 242 -1.44 -42.77 -21.93
C PHE A 242 -0.52 -41.56 -22.13
N ASP A 243 0.20 -41.50 -23.25
CA ASP A 243 1.08 -40.39 -23.58
C ASP A 243 0.34 -39.08 -23.89
N GLN A 244 -0.98 -39.10 -24.11
CA GLN A 244 -1.80 -37.89 -24.22
C GLN A 244 -2.14 -37.28 -22.86
N ILE A 245 -1.98 -38.03 -21.76
CA ILE A 245 -2.23 -37.52 -20.40
C ILE A 245 -1.18 -36.44 -20.06
N PRO A 246 -1.58 -35.25 -19.58
CA PRO A 246 -0.64 -34.20 -19.19
C PRO A 246 0.39 -34.69 -18.16
N GLY A 247 1.67 -34.32 -18.32
CA GLY A 247 2.75 -34.78 -17.44
C GLY A 247 2.52 -34.45 -15.96
N GLU A 248 1.95 -33.28 -15.66
CA GLU A 248 1.59 -32.88 -14.30
C GLU A 248 0.53 -33.80 -13.68
N ARG A 249 -0.44 -34.26 -14.49
CA ARG A 249 -1.51 -35.17 -14.08
C ARG A 249 -0.98 -36.58 -13.82
N ARG A 250 -0.01 -37.04 -14.62
CA ARG A 250 0.66 -38.35 -14.41
C ARG A 250 1.33 -38.46 -13.03
N ALA A 251 1.79 -37.34 -12.46
CA ALA A 251 2.44 -37.31 -11.16
C ALA A 251 1.46 -37.32 -9.96
N LYS A 252 0.14 -37.20 -10.20
CA LYS A 252 -0.90 -37.13 -9.17
C LYS A 252 -1.43 -38.52 -8.80
N ARG A 253 -2.17 -38.57 -7.69
CA ARG A 253 -2.84 -39.79 -7.24
C ARG A 253 -4.00 -40.12 -8.17
N LEU A 254 -4.16 -41.40 -8.49
CA LEU A 254 -5.24 -41.88 -9.34
C LEU A 254 -6.61 -41.67 -8.67
N SER A 255 -6.70 -41.95 -7.36
CA SER A 255 -7.92 -41.75 -6.55
C SER A 255 -8.51 -40.34 -6.64
N GLN A 256 -7.67 -39.30 -6.79
CA GLN A 256 -8.14 -37.92 -6.95
C GLN A 256 -9.01 -37.70 -8.21
N TYR A 257 -8.90 -38.58 -9.21
CA TYR A 257 -9.65 -38.50 -10.47
C TYR A 257 -10.73 -39.56 -10.59
N THR A 258 -10.53 -40.76 -10.05
CA THR A 258 -11.52 -41.85 -10.10
C THR A 258 -12.68 -41.59 -9.14
N ASP A 259 -12.40 -41.08 -7.93
CA ASP A 259 -13.42 -40.87 -6.89
C ASP A 259 -14.43 -39.77 -7.25
N ILE A 260 -14.11 -38.92 -8.24
CA ILE A 260 -14.95 -37.80 -8.69
C ILE A 260 -15.82 -38.14 -9.91
N ILE A 261 -15.66 -39.34 -10.48
CA ILE A 261 -16.50 -39.85 -11.58
C ILE A 261 -17.89 -40.13 -11.00
N ASN A 262 -18.91 -39.56 -11.61
CA ASN A 262 -20.31 -39.75 -11.19
C ASN A 262 -21.22 -40.26 -12.31
N ASP A 263 -20.66 -40.55 -13.48
CA ASP A 263 -21.37 -41.20 -14.57
C ASP A 263 -21.44 -42.71 -14.33
N GLU A 264 -22.64 -43.22 -14.02
CA GLU A 264 -22.91 -44.65 -13.83
C GLU A 264 -22.42 -45.51 -15.00
N LYS A 265 -22.49 -44.99 -16.24
CA LYS A 265 -22.04 -45.72 -17.42
C LYS A 265 -20.52 -45.83 -17.46
N ILE A 266 -19.80 -44.78 -17.06
CA ILE A 266 -18.34 -44.82 -16.98
C ILE A 266 -17.93 -45.78 -15.87
N LEU A 267 -18.56 -45.71 -14.70
CA LEU A 267 -18.29 -46.62 -13.58
C LEU A 267 -18.50 -48.08 -13.97
N LEU A 268 -19.61 -48.42 -14.64
CA LEU A 268 -19.87 -49.76 -15.16
C LEU A 268 -18.83 -50.24 -16.18
N GLU A 269 -18.30 -49.36 -17.03
CA GLU A 269 -17.24 -49.72 -17.98
C GLU A 269 -15.87 -49.89 -17.28
N LEU A 270 -15.69 -49.39 -16.05
CA LEU A 270 -14.46 -49.52 -15.26
C LEU A 270 -14.44 -50.75 -14.33
N GLU A 271 -15.59 -51.37 -14.04
CA GLU A 271 -15.70 -52.57 -13.18
C GLU A 271 -14.67 -53.67 -13.50
N PRO A 272 -14.35 -54.00 -14.78
CA PRO A 272 -13.37 -55.05 -15.09
C PRO A 272 -11.94 -54.77 -14.62
N LEU A 273 -11.62 -53.53 -14.24
CA LEU A 273 -10.29 -53.07 -13.80
C LEU A 273 -10.19 -52.78 -12.31
N GLU A 274 -11.25 -52.98 -11.52
CA GLU A 274 -11.26 -52.58 -10.09
C GLU A 274 -10.07 -53.17 -9.32
N GLU A 275 -9.77 -54.46 -9.48
CA GLU A 275 -8.68 -55.14 -8.79
C GLU A 275 -7.29 -54.56 -9.14
N GLU A 276 -7.06 -54.21 -10.41
CA GLU A 276 -5.81 -53.57 -10.84
C GLU A 276 -5.69 -52.13 -10.33
N LEU A 277 -6.79 -51.38 -10.37
CA LEU A 277 -6.80 -49.97 -9.96
C LEU A 277 -6.58 -49.82 -8.45
N GLU A 278 -7.01 -50.78 -7.61
CA GLU A 278 -6.72 -50.80 -6.17
C GLU A 278 -5.22 -50.86 -5.84
N GLN A 279 -4.41 -51.41 -6.75
CA GLN A 279 -2.96 -51.55 -6.56
C GLN A 279 -2.16 -50.34 -7.06
N ILE A 280 -2.83 -49.34 -7.65
CA ILE A 280 -2.21 -48.17 -8.26
C ILE A 280 -2.42 -46.94 -7.38
N ASP A 281 -1.33 -46.31 -6.92
CA ASP A 281 -1.41 -45.03 -6.20
C ASP A 281 -1.46 -43.87 -7.19
N LYS A 282 -0.62 -43.89 -8.23
CA LYS A 282 -0.39 -42.75 -9.12
C LYS A 282 -0.79 -43.02 -10.56
N VAL A 283 -1.22 -41.97 -11.25
CA VAL A 283 -1.66 -42.05 -12.65
C VAL A 283 -0.57 -42.62 -13.57
N TYR A 284 0.72 -42.33 -13.34
CA TYR A 284 1.77 -42.87 -14.20
C TYR A 284 1.92 -44.40 -14.13
N GLU A 285 1.53 -45.02 -13.02
CA GLU A 285 1.64 -46.47 -12.77
C GLU A 285 0.61 -47.26 -13.60
N LEU A 286 -0.40 -46.58 -14.18
CA LEU A 286 -1.30 -47.17 -15.18
C LEU A 286 -0.54 -47.73 -16.39
N LYS A 287 0.69 -47.27 -16.65
CA LYS A 287 1.54 -47.82 -17.69
C LYS A 287 1.96 -49.26 -17.41
N ASP A 288 2.11 -49.61 -16.12
CA ASP A 288 2.68 -50.89 -15.69
C ASP A 288 1.67 -52.04 -15.87
N ILE A 289 0.37 -51.74 -15.86
CA ILE A 289 -0.70 -52.73 -16.09
C ILE A 289 -1.05 -52.93 -17.57
N ILE A 290 -0.57 -52.06 -18.48
CA ILE A 290 -0.89 -52.15 -19.92
C ILE A 290 -0.57 -53.54 -20.50
N PRO A 291 0.61 -54.16 -20.25
CA PRO A 291 0.93 -55.47 -20.82
C PRO A 291 -0.06 -56.56 -20.42
N ASP A 292 -0.51 -56.56 -19.16
CA ASP A 292 -1.39 -57.58 -18.59
C ASP A 292 -2.83 -57.40 -19.06
N VAL A 293 -3.26 -56.15 -19.22
CA VAL A 293 -4.61 -55.77 -19.65
C VAL A 293 -4.84 -56.00 -21.16
N CYS A 294 -3.79 -56.03 -21.99
CA CYS A 294 -3.93 -56.14 -23.45
C CYS A 294 -4.49 -57.50 -23.93
N ALA A 295 -4.36 -58.55 -23.13
CA ALA A 295 -4.83 -59.90 -23.48
C ALA A 295 -6.34 -60.09 -23.25
N ASP A 296 -6.95 -59.24 -22.43
CA ASP A 296 -8.37 -59.30 -22.07
C ASP A 296 -9.14 -58.15 -22.76
N ASP A 297 -10.18 -58.50 -23.53
CA ASP A 297 -10.93 -57.53 -24.32
C ASP A 297 -11.72 -56.54 -23.46
N ASP A 298 -12.22 -56.96 -22.29
CA ASP A 298 -13.04 -56.15 -21.39
C ASP A 298 -12.16 -55.24 -20.54
N LYS A 299 -11.05 -55.76 -19.99
CA LYS A 299 -10.07 -54.93 -19.25
C LYS A 299 -9.43 -53.88 -20.16
N ARG A 300 -9.09 -54.25 -21.40
CA ARG A 300 -8.55 -53.29 -22.38
C ARG A 300 -9.53 -52.16 -22.65
N ARG A 301 -10.81 -52.48 -22.81
CA ARG A 301 -11.86 -51.48 -23.05
C ARG A 301 -12.01 -50.54 -21.87
N ALA A 302 -12.05 -51.07 -20.66
CA ALA A 302 -12.09 -50.31 -19.42
C ALA A 302 -10.89 -49.33 -19.34
N LEU A 303 -9.69 -49.80 -19.69
CA LEU A 303 -8.47 -48.97 -19.64
C LEU A 303 -8.51 -47.85 -20.68
N VAL A 304 -9.04 -48.11 -21.87
CA VAL A 304 -9.25 -47.06 -22.89
C VAL A 304 -10.16 -45.96 -22.34
N VAL A 305 -11.26 -46.32 -21.68
CA VAL A 305 -12.21 -45.35 -21.10
C VAL A 305 -11.51 -44.49 -20.04
N LEU A 306 -10.73 -45.10 -19.15
CA LEU A 306 -9.99 -44.37 -18.11
C LEU A 306 -8.91 -43.46 -18.70
N LEU A 307 -8.12 -43.95 -19.66
CA LEU A 307 -7.06 -43.16 -20.29
C LEU A 307 -7.63 -41.98 -21.09
N ASP A 308 -8.78 -42.15 -21.76
CA ASP A 308 -9.45 -41.07 -22.48
C ASP A 308 -10.01 -40.01 -21.52
N TYR A 309 -10.61 -40.44 -20.40
CA TYR A 309 -11.04 -39.54 -19.32
C TYR A 309 -9.86 -38.77 -18.72
N LEU A 310 -8.74 -39.43 -18.43
CA LEU A 310 -7.54 -38.80 -17.89
C LEU A 310 -6.78 -37.97 -18.93
N GLY A 311 -6.97 -38.21 -20.22
CA GLY A 311 -6.34 -37.47 -21.31
C GLY A 311 -7.08 -36.18 -21.69
N GLN A 312 -8.33 -36.02 -21.26
CA GLN A 312 -9.15 -34.89 -21.69
C GLN A 312 -8.67 -33.54 -21.11
N SER A 313 -8.94 -32.46 -21.86
CA SER A 313 -8.77 -31.08 -21.40
C SER A 313 -10.07 -30.59 -20.80
N LEU A 314 -10.08 -30.26 -19.51
CA LEU A 314 -11.28 -29.77 -18.83
C LEU A 314 -11.87 -28.53 -19.51
N ARG A 315 -11.00 -27.56 -19.86
CA ARG A 315 -11.38 -26.36 -20.59
C ARG A 315 -12.13 -26.71 -21.87
N LYS A 316 -11.54 -27.58 -22.70
CA LYS A 316 -12.13 -27.98 -23.98
C LYS A 316 -13.46 -28.70 -23.78
N THR A 317 -13.51 -29.67 -22.87
CA THR A 317 -14.74 -30.43 -22.56
C THR A 317 -15.87 -29.49 -22.12
N CYS A 318 -15.59 -28.53 -21.23
CA CYS A 318 -16.59 -27.57 -20.78
C CYS A 318 -17.00 -26.61 -21.89
N LEU A 319 -16.04 -26.09 -22.67
CA LEU A 319 -16.32 -25.15 -23.75
C LEU A 319 -17.17 -25.79 -24.84
N ASP A 320 -16.79 -26.98 -25.32
CA ASP A 320 -17.52 -27.72 -26.35
C ASP A 320 -18.97 -28.00 -25.92
N ASP A 321 -19.19 -28.35 -24.65
CA ASP A 321 -20.52 -28.62 -24.10
C ASP A 321 -21.38 -27.34 -23.95
N VAL A 322 -20.77 -26.26 -23.46
CA VAL A 322 -21.42 -24.95 -23.30
C VAL A 322 -21.76 -24.36 -24.66
N GLU A 323 -20.84 -24.37 -25.62
CA GLU A 323 -21.06 -23.84 -26.98
C GLU A 323 -22.10 -24.65 -27.73
N LYS A 324 -22.09 -25.98 -27.61
CA LYS A 324 -23.15 -26.83 -28.15
C LYS A 324 -24.52 -26.47 -27.55
N THR A 325 -24.57 -26.21 -26.25
CA THR A 325 -25.82 -25.79 -25.56
C THR A 325 -26.31 -24.42 -26.03
N ILE A 326 -25.38 -23.49 -26.21
CA ILE A 326 -25.63 -22.12 -26.65
C ILE A 326 -26.02 -22.04 -28.13
N SER A 327 -25.46 -22.91 -28.98
CA SER A 327 -25.73 -22.92 -30.43
C SER A 327 -27.21 -23.16 -30.81
N VAL A 328 -28.01 -23.69 -29.87
CA VAL A 328 -29.46 -23.88 -30.05
C VAL A 328 -30.21 -22.55 -30.12
N TYR A 329 -29.65 -21.48 -29.57
CA TYR A 329 -30.22 -20.13 -29.60
C TYR A 329 -29.78 -19.43 -30.89
N THR A 330 -30.59 -19.50 -31.94
CA THR A 330 -30.24 -18.99 -33.28
C THR A 330 -30.60 -17.52 -33.52
N THR A 331 -31.43 -16.92 -32.66
CA THR A 331 -31.97 -15.57 -32.87
C THR A 331 -31.11 -14.45 -32.28
N ILE A 332 -30.33 -14.73 -31.24
CA ILE A 332 -29.44 -13.78 -30.55
C ILE A 332 -28.21 -14.54 -30.05
N ASP A 333 -27.04 -13.91 -30.12
CA ASP A 333 -25.83 -14.43 -29.50
C ASP A 333 -25.96 -14.39 -27.97
N ILE A 334 -26.33 -15.53 -27.40
CA ILE A 334 -26.50 -15.67 -25.96
C ILE A 334 -25.16 -15.59 -25.20
N LYS A 335 -24.03 -15.93 -25.84
CA LYS A 335 -22.69 -15.80 -25.24
C LYS A 335 -22.39 -14.31 -25.05
N GLU A 336 -22.64 -13.50 -26.07
CA GLU A 336 -22.49 -12.04 -25.99
C GLU A 336 -23.37 -11.42 -24.89
N VAL A 337 -24.64 -11.81 -24.81
CA VAL A 337 -25.56 -11.34 -23.75
C VAL A 337 -25.00 -11.66 -22.37
N LEU A 338 -24.54 -12.89 -22.13
CA LEU A 338 -24.00 -13.29 -20.83
C LEU A 338 -22.70 -12.56 -20.49
N VAL A 339 -21.77 -12.39 -21.44
CA VAL A 339 -20.53 -11.62 -21.25
C VAL A 339 -20.82 -10.17 -20.85
N ARG A 340 -21.76 -9.50 -21.53
CA ARG A 340 -22.17 -8.13 -21.19
C ARG A 340 -22.77 -8.05 -19.78
N ARG A 341 -23.56 -9.06 -19.38
CA ARG A 341 -24.09 -9.16 -18.01
C ARG A 341 -22.98 -9.33 -16.97
N TYR A 342 -21.97 -10.15 -17.24
CA TYR A 342 -20.80 -10.30 -16.35
C TYR A 342 -19.98 -9.01 -16.24
N ASN A 343 -19.91 -8.22 -17.30
CA ASN A 343 -19.34 -6.87 -17.31
C ASN A 343 -20.23 -5.80 -16.65
N LYS A 344 -21.26 -6.21 -15.89
CA LYS A 344 -22.18 -5.36 -15.12
C LYS A 344 -23.05 -4.43 -15.97
N GLU A 345 -23.19 -4.68 -17.26
CA GLU A 345 -24.08 -3.91 -18.11
C GLU A 345 -25.55 -4.18 -17.74
N THR A 346 -26.37 -3.13 -17.74
CA THR A 346 -27.77 -3.24 -17.28
C THR A 346 -28.63 -4.01 -18.28
N LEU A 347 -29.68 -4.68 -17.79
CA LEU A 347 -30.68 -5.32 -18.66
C LEU A 347 -31.30 -4.31 -19.65
N GLN A 348 -31.39 -3.03 -19.27
CA GLN A 348 -31.94 -1.96 -20.10
C GLN A 348 -31.06 -1.70 -21.33
N ASN A 349 -29.75 -1.49 -21.12
CA ASN A 349 -28.81 -1.24 -22.21
C ASN A 349 -28.74 -2.40 -23.21
N ILE A 350 -28.77 -3.65 -22.71
CA ILE A 350 -28.79 -4.83 -23.57
C ILE A 350 -30.10 -4.90 -24.35
N SER A 351 -31.23 -4.62 -23.70
CA SER A 351 -32.54 -4.64 -24.36
C SER A 351 -32.66 -3.62 -25.50
N GLU A 352 -32.09 -2.43 -25.33
CA GLU A 352 -32.04 -1.39 -26.36
C GLU A 352 -31.16 -1.79 -27.55
N SER A 353 -30.02 -2.46 -27.30
CA SER A 353 -29.12 -2.88 -28.38
C SER A 353 -29.66 -4.00 -29.28
N TYR A 354 -30.60 -4.81 -28.79
CA TYR A 354 -31.24 -5.88 -29.55
C TYR A 354 -32.70 -5.57 -29.93
N ASP A 355 -33.20 -4.37 -29.63
CA ASP A 355 -34.60 -3.97 -29.83
C ASP A 355 -35.62 -4.97 -29.22
N VAL A 356 -35.35 -5.38 -27.98
CA VAL A 356 -36.20 -6.31 -27.21
C VAL A 356 -36.60 -5.72 -25.87
N THR A 357 -37.53 -6.35 -25.16
CA THR A 357 -37.90 -5.89 -23.80
C THR A 357 -36.89 -6.33 -22.75
N ARG A 358 -36.67 -5.50 -21.73
CA ARG A 358 -35.86 -5.83 -20.54
C ARG A 358 -36.24 -7.18 -19.91
N GLU A 359 -37.54 -7.45 -19.83
CA GLU A 359 -38.05 -8.70 -19.24
C GLU A 359 -37.74 -9.92 -20.13
N TRP A 360 -37.73 -9.75 -21.45
CA TRP A 360 -37.34 -10.79 -22.38
C TRP A 360 -35.85 -11.16 -22.23
N VAL A 361 -34.94 -10.17 -22.10
CA VAL A 361 -33.50 -10.40 -21.84
C VAL A 361 -33.31 -11.18 -20.53
N ARG A 362 -34.02 -10.80 -19.46
CA ARG A 362 -33.97 -11.49 -18.16
C ARG A 362 -34.40 -12.96 -18.28
N GLN A 363 -35.48 -13.21 -19.02
CA GLN A 363 -35.96 -14.58 -19.25
C GLN A 363 -34.99 -15.39 -20.10
N LEU A 364 -34.41 -14.80 -21.14
CA LEU A 364 -33.41 -15.42 -21.99
C LEU A 364 -32.17 -15.83 -21.17
N GLU A 365 -31.61 -14.90 -20.40
CA GLU A 365 -30.48 -15.14 -19.47
C GLU A 365 -30.78 -16.34 -18.54
N SER A 366 -31.96 -16.34 -17.92
CA SER A 366 -32.37 -17.41 -17.00
C SER A 366 -32.52 -18.78 -17.68
N ARG A 367 -33.11 -18.84 -18.88
CA ARG A 367 -33.26 -20.08 -19.65
C ARG A 367 -31.91 -20.63 -20.10
N ALA A 368 -31.03 -19.77 -20.59
CA ALA A 368 -29.69 -20.14 -21.04
C ALA A 368 -28.85 -20.70 -19.89
N LYS A 369 -28.80 -20.00 -18.75
CA LYS A 369 -28.10 -20.47 -17.54
C LYS A 369 -28.62 -21.82 -17.06
N LYS A 370 -29.94 -22.04 -17.10
CA LYS A 370 -30.55 -23.33 -16.72
C LYS A 370 -30.16 -24.46 -17.69
N ALA A 371 -30.13 -24.18 -19.00
CA ALA A 371 -29.72 -25.15 -20.01
C ALA A 371 -28.24 -25.52 -19.85
N ILE A 372 -27.37 -24.52 -19.65
CA ILE A 372 -25.93 -24.71 -19.43
C ILE A 372 -25.69 -25.52 -18.16
N ALA A 373 -26.32 -25.16 -17.04
CA ALA A 373 -26.20 -25.92 -15.79
C ALA A 373 -26.64 -27.40 -15.95
N GLN A 374 -27.69 -27.64 -16.73
CA GLN A 374 -28.15 -29.00 -17.01
C GLN A 374 -27.18 -29.76 -17.91
N SER A 375 -26.56 -29.09 -18.88
CA SER A 375 -25.56 -29.70 -19.76
C SER A 375 -24.28 -30.06 -19.00
N LEU A 376 -23.73 -29.11 -18.23
CA LEU A 376 -22.55 -29.33 -17.38
C LEU A 376 -22.76 -30.48 -16.37
N SER A 377 -23.97 -30.66 -15.84
CA SER A 377 -24.27 -31.79 -14.95
C SER A 377 -24.24 -33.17 -15.61
N ARG A 378 -24.19 -33.24 -16.96
CA ARG A 378 -24.11 -34.48 -17.74
C ARG A 378 -22.69 -34.81 -18.23
N ILE A 379 -21.69 -33.99 -17.88
CA ILE A 379 -20.29 -34.21 -18.26
C ILE A 379 -19.69 -35.45 -17.56
N GLY A 380 -20.34 -35.96 -16.51
CA GLY A 380 -20.03 -37.26 -15.90
C GLY A 380 -19.00 -37.23 -14.77
N PHE A 381 -18.57 -36.04 -14.37
CA PHE A 381 -17.72 -35.80 -13.20
C PHE A 381 -17.90 -34.36 -12.69
N ASP A 382 -17.41 -34.08 -11.48
CA ASP A 382 -17.43 -32.73 -10.91
C ASP A 382 -16.27 -31.88 -11.47
N VAL A 383 -16.62 -30.89 -12.31
CA VAL A 383 -15.68 -29.97 -12.98
C VAL A 383 -14.75 -29.26 -11.98
N PHE A 384 -15.26 -28.88 -10.81
CA PHE A 384 -14.46 -28.20 -9.79
C PHE A 384 -13.55 -29.16 -9.03
N ALA A 385 -14.02 -30.38 -8.75
CA ALA A 385 -13.19 -31.42 -8.16
C ALA A 385 -12.02 -31.79 -9.08
N PHE A 386 -12.27 -31.86 -10.39
CA PHE A 386 -11.24 -32.10 -11.40
C PHE A 386 -10.18 -30.99 -11.42
N MET A 387 -10.58 -29.71 -11.39
CA MET A 387 -9.62 -28.59 -11.27
C MET A 387 -8.80 -28.66 -9.97
N VAL A 388 -9.45 -29.00 -8.85
CA VAL A 388 -8.79 -29.14 -7.56
C VAL A 388 -7.77 -30.28 -7.58
N ALA A 389 -8.07 -31.39 -8.25
CA ALA A 389 -7.13 -32.50 -8.45
C ALA A 389 -5.91 -32.10 -9.28
N ASP A 390 -6.11 -31.40 -10.41
CA ASP A 390 -5.03 -30.92 -11.27
C ASP A 390 -4.13 -29.91 -10.50
N LEU A 391 -4.73 -28.91 -9.85
CA LEU A 391 -4.02 -27.86 -9.11
C LEU A 391 -3.48 -28.31 -7.75
N ASN A 392 -3.98 -29.42 -7.21
CA ASN A 392 -3.67 -29.98 -5.90
C ASN A 392 -3.77 -28.96 -4.75
N LYS A 393 -4.93 -28.28 -4.67
CA LYS A 393 -5.24 -27.23 -3.69
C LYS A 393 -6.67 -27.36 -3.16
N ASP A 394 -6.84 -27.33 -1.84
CA ASP A 394 -8.16 -27.42 -1.20
C ASP A 394 -9.04 -26.17 -1.41
N ILE A 395 -8.43 -25.02 -1.66
CA ILE A 395 -9.10 -23.74 -1.89
C ILE A 395 -8.50 -23.12 -3.15
N LEU A 396 -9.35 -22.76 -4.10
CA LEU A 396 -8.95 -22.08 -5.32
C LEU A 396 -9.42 -20.64 -5.30
N LYS A 397 -8.56 -19.69 -5.63
CA LYS A 397 -8.95 -18.31 -5.87
C LYS A 397 -9.49 -18.14 -7.29
N CYS A 398 -10.33 -17.14 -7.48
CA CYS A 398 -10.86 -16.77 -8.80
C CYS A 398 -9.76 -16.57 -9.85
N GLU A 399 -8.64 -15.96 -9.45
CA GLU A 399 -7.47 -15.75 -10.31
C GLU A 399 -6.85 -17.07 -10.78
N GLU A 400 -6.78 -18.07 -9.90
CA GLU A 400 -6.21 -19.39 -10.18
C GLU A 400 -7.14 -20.22 -11.09
N ILE A 401 -8.47 -20.08 -10.90
CA ILE A 401 -9.47 -20.69 -11.78
C ILE A 401 -9.37 -20.10 -13.18
N ASN A 402 -9.28 -18.77 -13.27
CA ASN A 402 -9.15 -18.08 -14.57
C ASN A 402 -7.81 -18.43 -15.25
N GLU A 403 -6.72 -18.53 -14.50
CA GLU A 403 -5.42 -18.98 -15.03
C GLU A 403 -5.47 -20.40 -15.60
N TYR A 404 -6.16 -21.31 -14.92
CA TYR A 404 -6.32 -22.69 -15.37
C TYR A 404 -7.20 -22.79 -16.62
N LEU A 405 -8.30 -22.03 -16.68
CA LEU A 405 -9.22 -22.04 -17.82
C LEU A 405 -8.72 -21.21 -19.02
N GLY A 406 -7.78 -20.30 -18.82
CA GLY A 406 -7.23 -19.39 -19.82
C GLY A 406 -7.63 -17.93 -19.58
N LYS A 407 -6.71 -17.00 -19.84
CA LYS A 407 -6.95 -15.54 -19.70
C LYS A 407 -7.55 -14.89 -20.96
N ASP A 408 -8.03 -15.70 -21.89
CA ASP A 408 -8.75 -15.24 -23.08
C ASP A 408 -10.25 -15.10 -22.78
N GLU A 409 -11.01 -14.54 -23.72
CA GLU A 409 -12.44 -14.27 -23.56
C GLU A 409 -13.23 -15.55 -23.21
N ASP A 410 -12.85 -16.71 -23.77
CA ASP A 410 -13.48 -18.00 -23.50
C ASP A 410 -13.22 -18.50 -22.09
N GLY A 411 -11.97 -18.42 -21.62
CA GLY A 411 -11.62 -18.82 -20.27
C GLY A 411 -12.25 -17.93 -19.21
N GLU A 412 -12.32 -16.61 -19.45
CA GLU A 412 -12.98 -15.67 -18.54
C GLU A 412 -14.51 -15.88 -18.53
N PHE A 413 -15.11 -16.14 -19.69
CA PHE A 413 -16.52 -16.55 -19.78
C PHE A 413 -16.81 -17.85 -19.02
N LEU A 414 -15.97 -18.88 -19.20
CA LEU A 414 -16.09 -20.14 -18.46
C LEU A 414 -15.94 -19.94 -16.95
N CYS A 415 -14.97 -19.14 -16.51
CA CYS A 415 -14.75 -18.84 -15.10
C CYS A 415 -16.00 -18.21 -14.47
N ASN A 416 -16.56 -17.19 -15.12
CA ASN A 416 -17.77 -16.50 -14.65
C ASN A 416 -18.99 -17.42 -14.61
N ILE A 417 -19.23 -18.22 -15.65
CA ILE A 417 -20.41 -19.08 -15.72
C ILE A 417 -20.31 -20.27 -14.76
N LEU A 418 -19.14 -20.89 -14.63
CA LEU A 418 -18.93 -22.01 -13.72
C LEU A 418 -19.08 -21.57 -12.26
N THR A 419 -18.48 -20.44 -11.89
CA THR A 419 -18.56 -19.93 -10.51
C THR A 419 -19.97 -19.49 -10.12
N GLU A 420 -20.75 -18.97 -11.07
CA GLU A 420 -22.17 -18.66 -10.86
C GLU A 420 -23.03 -19.93 -10.72
N LEU A 421 -22.76 -20.97 -11.51
CA LEU A 421 -23.60 -22.18 -11.59
C LEU A 421 -23.20 -23.31 -10.61
N VAL A 422 -22.24 -23.08 -9.71
CA VAL A 422 -21.65 -24.02 -8.73
C VAL A 422 -22.65 -24.76 -7.80
N THR A 423 -23.93 -24.40 -7.82
CA THR A 423 -24.95 -24.87 -6.87
C THR A 423 -25.11 -26.39 -6.71
N LYS A 424 -24.76 -27.19 -7.73
CA LYS A 424 -24.90 -28.66 -7.75
C LYS A 424 -23.60 -29.45 -7.57
N THR A 425 -22.50 -28.79 -7.25
CA THR A 425 -21.19 -29.45 -7.09
C THR A 425 -20.87 -29.79 -5.64
N THR A 426 -19.82 -30.59 -5.44
CA THR A 426 -19.18 -30.87 -4.14
C THR A 426 -18.44 -29.64 -3.57
N TYR A 427 -18.32 -28.58 -4.37
CA TYR A 427 -17.76 -27.28 -4.03
C TYR A 427 -18.83 -26.19 -4.00
N CYS A 428 -18.49 -25.07 -3.37
CA CYS A 428 -19.24 -23.82 -3.38
C CYS A 428 -18.29 -22.65 -3.63
N TYR A 429 -18.79 -21.59 -4.26
CA TYR A 429 -18.02 -20.39 -4.56
C TYR A 429 -18.49 -19.23 -3.69
N ASP A 430 -17.58 -18.63 -2.93
CA ASP A 430 -17.84 -17.43 -2.14
C ASP A 430 -17.50 -16.19 -2.95
N THR A 431 -18.53 -15.54 -3.49
CA THR A 431 -18.39 -14.29 -4.26
C THR A 431 -17.78 -13.16 -3.43
N ARG A 432 -17.90 -13.19 -2.10
CA ARG A 432 -17.28 -12.18 -1.23
C ARG A 432 -15.77 -12.31 -1.28
N ALA A 433 -15.20 -13.48 -1.01
CA ALA A 433 -13.75 -13.68 -1.00
C ALA A 433 -13.16 -14.01 -2.37
N GLY A 434 -13.99 -14.32 -3.37
CA GLY A 434 -13.55 -14.75 -4.69
C GLY A 434 -12.83 -16.09 -4.62
N ILE A 435 -13.34 -17.03 -3.82
CA ILE A 435 -12.74 -18.35 -3.61
C ILE A 435 -13.74 -19.48 -3.81
N LEU A 436 -13.25 -20.62 -4.26
CA LEU A 436 -13.94 -21.89 -4.33
C LEU A 436 -13.45 -22.79 -3.18
N VAL A 437 -14.39 -23.34 -2.42
CA VAL A 437 -14.11 -24.25 -1.30
C VAL A 437 -15.05 -25.46 -1.31
N PRO A 438 -14.65 -26.60 -0.73
CA PRO A 438 -15.54 -27.72 -0.48
C PRO A 438 -16.82 -27.30 0.25
N LYS A 439 -17.96 -27.87 -0.15
CA LYS A 439 -19.28 -27.53 0.40
C LYS A 439 -19.42 -27.81 1.90
N SER A 440 -18.63 -28.73 2.43
CA SER A 440 -18.50 -28.98 3.87
C SER A 440 -18.03 -27.76 4.67
N MET A 441 -17.33 -26.81 4.03
CA MET A 441 -16.83 -25.58 4.63
C MET A 441 -17.76 -24.37 4.46
N GLU A 442 -18.85 -24.49 3.70
CA GLU A 442 -19.75 -23.36 3.36
C GLU A 442 -20.23 -22.58 4.59
N LYS A 443 -20.69 -23.30 5.63
CA LYS A 443 -21.17 -22.70 6.89
C LYS A 443 -20.08 -21.94 7.65
N GLN A 444 -18.81 -22.20 7.38
CA GLN A 444 -17.67 -21.56 8.03
C GLN A 444 -17.34 -20.20 7.41
N LEU A 445 -17.70 -19.95 6.15
CA LEU A 445 -17.31 -18.77 5.38
C LEU A 445 -17.85 -17.48 6.01
N GLU A 446 -19.15 -17.40 6.26
CA GLU A 446 -19.74 -16.22 6.91
C GLU A 446 -19.20 -15.98 8.31
N LYS A 447 -18.97 -17.07 9.05
CA LYS A 447 -18.45 -17.01 10.42
C LYS A 447 -17.01 -16.49 10.41
N ALA A 448 -16.19 -16.97 9.48
CA ALA A 448 -14.82 -16.54 9.30
C ALA A 448 -14.73 -15.04 9.00
N GLU A 449 -15.54 -14.56 8.05
CA GLU A 449 -15.63 -13.15 7.71
C GLU A 449 -16.04 -12.30 8.91
N LYS A 450 -17.09 -12.69 9.63
CA LYS A 450 -17.57 -11.98 10.83
C LYS A 450 -16.50 -11.90 11.92
N GLU A 451 -15.78 -12.99 12.19
CA GLU A 451 -14.72 -12.97 13.21
C GLU A 451 -13.50 -12.14 12.77
N VAL A 452 -13.12 -12.18 11.49
CA VAL A 452 -12.04 -11.31 10.96
C VAL A 452 -12.43 -9.83 11.04
N LEU A 453 -13.70 -9.48 10.77
CA LEU A 453 -14.19 -8.10 10.88
C LEU A 453 -14.35 -7.60 12.32
N LYS A 454 -14.31 -8.46 13.33
CA LYS A 454 -14.28 -8.04 14.75
C LYS A 454 -12.89 -7.68 15.25
N LEU A 455 -11.84 -8.06 14.52
CA LEU A 455 -10.46 -7.76 14.92
C LEU A 455 -10.18 -6.26 14.93
N GLU A 456 -9.17 -5.86 15.69
CA GLU A 456 -8.73 -4.46 15.76
C GLU A 456 -8.34 -3.93 14.38
N LYS A 457 -8.51 -2.62 14.18
CA LYS A 457 -8.20 -1.98 12.89
C LYS A 457 -6.72 -2.12 12.53
N ILE A 458 -5.81 -2.03 13.50
CA ILE A 458 -4.37 -2.16 13.33
C ILE A 458 -3.86 -3.28 14.22
N ILE A 459 -3.09 -4.21 13.65
CA ILE A 459 -2.58 -5.39 14.37
C ILE A 459 -1.10 -5.63 14.00
N PRO A 460 -0.20 -5.82 14.98
CA PRO A 460 1.18 -6.22 14.70
C PRO A 460 1.27 -7.57 13.99
N GLN A 461 2.18 -7.68 13.01
CA GLN A 461 2.38 -8.88 12.22
C GLN A 461 2.66 -10.11 13.09
N GLU A 462 3.48 -9.97 14.13
CA GLU A 462 3.83 -11.09 15.02
C GLU A 462 2.65 -11.64 15.82
N LYS A 463 1.55 -10.88 15.96
CA LYS A 463 0.36 -11.32 16.71
C LYS A 463 -0.65 -12.08 15.85
N ILE A 464 -0.60 -11.96 14.53
CA ILE A 464 -1.61 -12.53 13.62
C ILE A 464 -1.73 -14.04 13.77
N GLU A 465 -0.61 -14.75 13.78
CA GLU A 465 -0.60 -16.21 13.84
C GLU A 465 -1.29 -16.71 15.13
N LYS A 466 -1.02 -16.06 16.26
CA LYS A 466 -1.65 -16.36 17.54
C LYS A 466 -3.15 -16.06 17.51
N ILE A 467 -3.55 -14.91 16.97
CA ILE A 467 -4.97 -14.49 16.87
C ILE A 467 -5.76 -15.46 15.99
N LEU A 468 -5.27 -15.78 14.80
CA LEU A 468 -5.97 -16.69 13.88
C LEU A 468 -6.06 -18.11 14.46
N THR A 469 -5.02 -18.57 15.17
CA THR A 469 -5.04 -19.87 15.87
C THR A 469 -6.05 -19.89 17.02
N GLN A 470 -6.20 -18.78 17.76
CA GLN A 470 -7.24 -18.65 18.79
C GLN A 470 -8.65 -18.70 18.20
N ILE A 471 -8.89 -18.02 17.07
CA ILE A 471 -10.19 -18.07 16.36
C ILE A 471 -10.47 -19.48 15.85
N HIS A 472 -9.48 -20.13 15.21
CA HIS A 472 -9.58 -21.52 14.75
C HIS A 472 -10.00 -22.47 15.88
N ASN A 473 -9.31 -22.43 17.02
CA ASN A 473 -9.60 -23.30 18.15
C ASN A 473 -10.97 -23.04 18.78
N LYS A 474 -11.33 -21.76 18.95
CA LYS A 474 -12.58 -21.34 19.60
C LYS A 474 -13.81 -21.61 18.73
N HIS A 475 -13.72 -21.33 17.44
CA HIS A 475 -14.87 -21.35 16.54
C HIS A 475 -14.90 -22.54 15.58
N LYS A 476 -13.86 -23.39 15.59
CA LYS A 476 -13.69 -24.56 14.72
C LYS A 476 -13.81 -24.21 13.23
N ILE A 477 -13.17 -23.11 12.84
CA ILE A 477 -13.13 -22.60 11.45
C ILE A 477 -11.79 -22.96 10.85
N ASP A 478 -11.75 -23.50 9.63
CA ASP A 478 -10.50 -23.82 8.94
C ASP A 478 -9.58 -22.58 8.83
N LYS A 479 -8.31 -22.76 9.19
CA LYS A 479 -7.32 -21.67 9.22
C LYS A 479 -7.06 -21.09 7.82
N LYS A 480 -7.16 -21.89 6.75
CA LYS A 480 -7.00 -21.43 5.37
C LYS A 480 -8.06 -20.39 5.00
N ILE A 481 -9.32 -20.60 5.42
CA ILE A 481 -10.41 -19.64 5.20
C ILE A 481 -10.15 -18.33 5.95
N LEU A 482 -9.74 -18.43 7.23
CA LEU A 482 -9.40 -17.25 8.04
C LEU A 482 -8.29 -16.42 7.40
N ILE A 483 -7.26 -17.08 6.86
CA ILE A 483 -6.15 -16.40 6.16
C ILE A 483 -6.65 -15.67 4.91
N VAL A 484 -7.57 -16.27 4.13
CA VAL A 484 -8.14 -15.62 2.95
C VAL A 484 -8.88 -14.34 3.32
N TYR A 485 -9.84 -14.42 4.24
CA TYR A 485 -10.59 -13.21 4.65
C TYR A 485 -9.70 -12.18 5.34
N PHE A 486 -8.72 -12.61 6.12
CA PHE A 486 -7.75 -11.71 6.72
C PHE A 486 -6.98 -10.93 5.65
N LYS A 487 -6.40 -11.62 4.65
CA LYS A 487 -5.68 -10.97 3.55
C LYS A 487 -6.57 -10.11 2.65
N LYS A 488 -7.87 -10.42 2.55
CA LYS A 488 -8.85 -9.59 1.84
C LYS A 488 -9.04 -8.23 2.51
N TYR A 489 -9.20 -8.22 3.83
CA TYR A 489 -9.56 -7.00 4.58
C TYR A 489 -8.35 -6.23 5.12
N TYR A 490 -7.22 -6.89 5.33
CA TYR A 490 -6.02 -6.32 5.92
C TYR A 490 -4.88 -6.23 4.92
N LYS A 491 -4.23 -5.06 4.90
CA LYS A 491 -3.00 -4.81 4.14
C LYS A 491 -1.83 -4.64 5.09
N LEU A 492 -0.67 -5.18 4.71
CA LEU A 492 0.57 -5.06 5.47
C LEU A 492 1.26 -3.73 5.15
N TYR A 493 1.63 -2.97 6.18
CA TYR A 493 2.40 -1.74 6.12
C TYR A 493 3.56 -1.83 7.12
N GLY A 494 4.79 -1.97 6.62
CA GLY A 494 5.94 -2.28 7.48
C GLY A 494 5.70 -3.58 8.24
N LYS A 495 5.57 -3.49 9.57
CA LYS A 495 5.31 -4.59 10.51
C LYS A 495 3.86 -4.63 11.01
N MET A 496 2.98 -3.81 10.46
CA MET A 496 1.61 -3.63 10.95
C MET A 496 0.59 -3.99 9.86
N TYR A 497 -0.38 -4.83 10.18
CA TYR A 497 -1.57 -5.03 9.35
C TYR A 497 -2.61 -3.97 9.67
N CYS A 498 -3.20 -3.35 8.65
CA CYS A 498 -4.27 -2.37 8.79
C CYS A 498 -5.49 -2.80 7.98
N ARG A 499 -6.68 -2.72 8.60
CA ARG A 499 -7.96 -2.94 7.93
C ARG A 499 -8.36 -1.70 7.13
N GLY A 500 -8.55 -1.88 5.82
CA GLY A 500 -8.91 -0.79 4.91
C GLY A 500 -7.76 0.19 4.64
N SER A 501 -8.08 1.47 4.44
CA SER A 501 -7.09 2.50 4.10
C SER A 501 -6.30 2.98 5.33
N LEU A 502 -4.97 2.95 5.24
CA LEU A 502 -4.09 3.53 6.25
C LEU A 502 -3.98 5.05 6.07
N THR A 503 -4.67 5.81 6.93
CA THR A 503 -4.59 7.29 6.94
C THR A 503 -3.60 7.79 7.99
N LEU A 504 -3.06 8.99 7.80
CA LEU A 504 -2.16 9.62 8.77
C LEU A 504 -2.84 9.81 10.13
N GLN A 505 -4.14 10.13 10.16
CA GLN A 505 -4.92 10.17 11.39
C GLN A 505 -4.94 8.82 12.12
N THR A 506 -5.21 7.72 11.40
CA THR A 506 -5.22 6.38 12.00
C THR A 506 -3.84 6.01 12.58
N ILE A 507 -2.77 6.36 11.88
CA ILE A 507 -1.39 6.14 12.35
C ILE A 507 -1.14 6.94 13.63
N TYR A 508 -1.46 8.23 13.62
CA TYR A 508 -1.17 9.11 14.75
C TYR A 508 -1.97 8.72 15.99
N GLU A 509 -3.25 8.37 15.82
CA GLU A 509 -4.10 7.85 16.90
C GLU A 509 -3.54 6.55 17.48
N TYR A 510 -3.09 5.61 16.63
CA TYR A 510 -2.47 4.37 17.09
C TYR A 510 -1.18 4.61 17.89
N ILE A 511 -0.29 5.48 17.40
CA ILE A 511 0.97 5.79 18.10
C ILE A 511 0.69 6.52 19.42
N LEU A 512 -0.17 7.54 19.40
CA LEU A 512 -0.53 8.32 20.58
C LEU A 512 -1.14 7.42 21.67
N LYS A 513 -2.05 6.53 21.28
CA LYS A 513 -2.69 5.58 22.20
C LYS A 513 -1.70 4.59 22.79
N ASN A 514 -0.85 3.95 21.98
CA ASN A 514 -0.08 2.80 22.45
C ASN A 514 1.33 3.14 22.99
N TYR A 515 1.90 4.28 22.60
CA TYR A 515 3.29 4.64 22.95
C TYR A 515 3.42 5.90 23.80
N TYR A 516 2.34 6.67 23.96
CA TYR A 516 2.33 7.91 24.75
C TYR A 516 1.21 7.90 25.82
N PRO A 517 1.18 6.92 26.75
CA PRO A 517 0.14 6.83 27.78
C PRO A 517 0.18 7.98 28.80
N LYS A 518 1.29 8.73 28.86
CA LYS A 518 1.41 9.98 29.66
C LYS A 518 1.24 11.25 28.82
N GLY A 519 0.85 11.09 27.56
CA GLY A 519 0.78 12.16 26.57
C GLY A 519 2.13 12.49 25.90
N ILE A 520 2.04 13.27 24.83
CA ILE A 520 3.16 13.78 24.04
C ILE A 520 3.25 15.30 24.16
N LYS A 521 4.47 15.82 24.33
CA LYS A 521 4.74 17.26 24.41
C LYS A 521 5.03 17.82 23.01
N LEU A 522 4.09 18.58 22.46
CA LEU A 522 4.10 18.96 21.04
C LEU A 522 5.12 20.05 20.66
N TYR A 523 5.53 20.88 21.63
CA TYR A 523 6.46 21.99 21.39
C TYR A 523 7.93 21.60 21.60
N GLU A 524 8.22 20.31 21.73
CA GLU A 524 9.58 19.80 21.90
C GLU A 524 9.98 19.00 20.66
N ASP A 525 10.87 19.57 19.84
CA ASP A 525 11.26 18.99 18.54
C ASP A 525 11.77 17.55 18.68
N LYS A 526 12.49 17.24 19.78
CA LYS A 526 12.96 15.89 20.08
C LYS A 526 11.83 14.86 20.24
N GLU A 527 10.70 15.26 20.84
CA GLU A 527 9.55 14.36 21.02
C GLU A 527 8.85 14.09 19.69
N ILE A 528 8.75 15.11 18.83
CA ILE A 528 8.20 14.94 17.47
C ILE A 528 9.10 14.04 16.62
N GLU A 529 10.42 14.15 16.72
CA GLU A 529 11.34 13.25 16.02
C GLU A 529 11.24 11.80 16.51
N LYS A 530 11.10 11.56 17.83
CA LYS A 530 10.82 10.22 18.36
C LYS A 530 9.50 9.66 17.82
N PHE A 531 8.46 10.50 17.73
CA PHE A 531 7.17 10.12 17.18
C PHE A 531 7.28 9.70 15.71
N LYS A 532 8.02 10.46 14.89
CA LYS A 532 8.31 10.12 13.48
C LYS A 532 9.10 8.82 13.36
N ALA A 533 10.14 8.64 14.17
CA ALA A 533 10.95 7.44 14.18
C ALA A 533 10.12 6.19 14.48
N ARG A 534 9.17 6.29 15.44
CA ARG A 534 8.26 5.19 15.77
C ARG A 534 7.31 4.85 14.62
N ILE A 535 6.81 5.86 13.90
CA ILE A 535 5.98 5.63 12.70
C ILE A 535 6.78 4.85 11.65
N TRP A 536 8.01 5.27 11.38
CA TRP A 536 8.88 4.62 10.40
C TRP A 536 9.20 3.17 10.81
N GLU A 537 9.52 2.94 12.08
CA GLU A 537 9.82 1.61 12.62
C GLU A 537 8.67 0.61 12.43
N LEU A 538 7.44 1.05 12.68
CA LEU A 538 6.26 0.17 12.69
C LEU A 538 5.61 0.06 11.31
N PHE A 539 5.42 1.17 10.62
CA PHE A 539 4.62 1.22 9.40
C PHE A 539 5.46 1.40 8.12
N GLY A 540 6.77 1.57 8.24
CA GLY A 540 7.70 1.70 7.11
C GLY A 540 7.68 3.07 6.44
N ASN A 541 7.85 3.09 5.12
CA ASN A 541 8.03 4.31 4.34
C ASN A 541 6.70 5.07 4.11
N ILE A 542 6.21 5.76 5.14
CA ILE A 542 5.07 6.67 5.03
C ILE A 542 5.53 8.10 4.76
N ARG A 543 4.89 8.75 3.80
CA ARG A 543 5.11 10.17 3.52
C ARG A 543 4.53 11.04 4.64
N LEU A 544 5.40 11.55 5.51
CA LEU A 544 5.04 12.47 6.58
C LEU A 544 5.19 13.95 6.16
N PRO A 545 4.43 14.88 6.76
CA PRO A 545 4.67 16.30 6.59
C PRO A 545 6.09 16.68 7.04
N LYS A 546 6.76 17.57 6.29
CA LYS A 546 8.10 18.06 6.66
C LYS A 546 8.07 18.91 7.93
N SER A 547 7.01 19.69 8.14
CA SER A 547 6.89 20.61 9.27
C SER A 547 6.40 19.91 10.54
N ALA A 548 7.15 20.06 11.63
CA ALA A 548 6.73 19.61 12.97
C ALA A 548 5.39 20.23 13.40
N LYS A 549 5.09 21.46 12.95
CA LYS A 549 3.81 22.13 13.23
C LYS A 549 2.61 21.41 12.62
N ALA A 550 2.75 20.86 11.42
CA ALA A 550 1.67 20.14 10.75
C ALA A 550 1.36 18.80 11.43
N ILE A 551 2.38 18.12 11.97
CA ILE A 551 2.21 16.90 12.76
C ILE A 551 1.54 17.25 14.09
N SER A 552 2.04 18.28 14.76
CA SER A 552 1.48 18.75 16.03
C SER A 552 0.01 19.11 15.90
N ALA A 553 -0.39 19.88 14.89
CA ALA A 553 -1.79 20.25 14.65
C ALA A 553 -2.70 19.02 14.54
N ARG A 554 -2.29 17.99 13.80
CA ARG A 554 -3.07 16.76 13.70
C ARG A 554 -3.14 15.95 15.00
N ILE A 555 -2.09 16.01 15.82
CA ILE A 555 -2.13 15.38 17.15
C ILE A 555 -3.08 16.15 18.07
N VAL A 556 -3.16 17.47 17.97
CA VAL A 556 -4.16 18.28 18.70
C VAL A 556 -5.58 17.85 18.33
N ASP A 557 -5.86 17.56 17.06
CA ASP A 557 -7.19 17.11 16.62
C ASP A 557 -7.57 15.70 17.12
N ILE A 558 -6.56 14.87 17.41
CA ILE A 558 -6.75 13.46 17.83
C ILE A 558 -6.76 13.32 19.35
N GLY A 559 -5.91 14.08 20.02
CA GLY A 559 -5.69 14.02 21.46
C GLY A 559 -6.44 15.10 22.23
N VAL A 560 -6.45 14.95 23.55
CA VAL A 560 -6.98 15.93 24.50
C VAL A 560 -5.81 16.64 25.17
N LEU A 561 -5.91 17.96 25.35
CA LEU A 561 -4.93 18.72 26.11
C LEU A 561 -4.95 18.24 27.57
N TYR A 562 -3.83 17.73 28.06
CA TYR A 562 -3.71 17.12 29.39
C TYR A 562 -2.84 17.94 30.34
N ASP A 563 -1.82 18.61 29.80
CA ASP A 563 -0.97 19.54 30.53
C ASP A 563 -0.43 20.59 29.54
N ARG A 564 0.39 21.54 30.01
CA ARG A 564 0.95 22.62 29.21
C ARG A 564 1.70 22.08 27.98
N GLY A 565 1.01 22.11 26.85
CA GLY A 565 1.52 21.60 25.57
C GLY A 565 1.61 20.07 25.46
N VAL A 566 1.05 19.33 26.42
CA VAL A 566 1.00 17.87 26.44
C VAL A 566 -0.38 17.40 26.01
N HIS A 567 -0.43 16.55 24.98
CA HIS A 567 -1.67 15.96 24.48
C HIS A 567 -1.69 14.46 24.70
N ILE A 568 -2.82 13.92 25.17
CA ILE A 568 -3.00 12.50 25.47
C ILE A 568 -4.15 11.92 24.65
N HIS A 569 -4.15 10.61 24.40
CA HIS A 569 -5.27 9.98 23.72
C HIS A 569 -6.54 10.02 24.59
N LYS A 570 -7.69 10.34 23.97
CA LYS A 570 -9.01 10.48 24.63
C LYS A 570 -9.42 9.31 25.53
N SER A 571 -8.95 8.09 25.26
CA SER A 571 -9.28 6.92 26.10
C SER A 571 -8.63 6.92 27.48
N TYR A 572 -7.68 7.83 27.75
CA TYR A 572 -7.00 7.93 29.05
C TYR A 572 -7.61 8.99 29.98
N VAL A 573 -8.58 9.76 29.48
CA VAL A 573 -9.20 10.86 30.22
C VAL A 573 -10.71 10.70 30.16
N HIS A 574 -11.37 10.96 31.29
CA HIS A 574 -12.82 10.86 31.40
C HIS A 574 -13.31 11.79 32.51
N ILE A 575 -14.48 12.39 32.30
CA ILE A 575 -15.23 13.16 33.28
C ILE A 575 -16.69 12.69 33.19
N SER A 576 -17.39 12.65 34.32
CA SER A 576 -18.82 12.27 34.32
C SER A 576 -19.70 13.37 33.75
N ASP A 577 -20.79 12.97 33.11
CA ASP A 577 -21.80 13.91 32.59
C ASP A 577 -22.42 14.76 33.72
N GLU A 578 -22.60 14.18 34.92
CA GLU A 578 -23.11 14.89 36.10
C GLU A 578 -22.21 16.07 36.50
N LEU A 579 -20.88 15.88 36.54
CA LEU A 579 -19.95 16.95 36.88
C LEU A 579 -19.90 18.02 35.78
N VAL A 580 -20.02 17.62 34.51
CA VAL A 580 -20.13 18.56 33.39
C VAL A 580 -21.37 19.43 33.52
N GLU A 581 -22.52 18.87 33.89
CA GLU A 581 -23.75 19.64 34.13
C GLU A 581 -23.62 20.60 35.32
N LYS A 582 -22.97 20.18 36.42
CA LYS A 582 -22.68 21.08 37.55
C LYS A 582 -21.81 22.27 37.13
N ILE A 583 -20.80 22.03 36.31
CA ILE A 583 -19.93 23.08 35.77
C ILE A 583 -20.72 24.03 34.87
N LYS A 584 -21.57 23.51 33.98
CA LYS A 584 -22.45 24.33 33.13
C LYS A 584 -23.36 25.23 33.95
N LYS A 585 -24.02 24.65 34.96
CA LYS A 585 -24.88 25.39 35.89
C LYS A 585 -24.13 26.52 36.59
N TYR A 586 -22.91 26.26 37.08
CA TYR A 586 -22.06 27.29 37.70
C TYR A 586 -21.73 28.42 36.74
N ILE A 587 -21.42 28.12 35.48
CA ILE A 587 -21.17 29.12 34.45
C ILE A 587 -22.44 29.96 34.23
N ASP A 588 -23.59 29.33 34.04
CA ASP A 588 -24.86 30.02 33.76
C ASP A 588 -25.30 30.94 34.90
N GLU A 589 -25.23 30.46 36.14
CA GLU A 589 -25.62 31.20 37.35
C GLU A 589 -24.63 32.31 37.74
N SER A 590 -23.40 32.29 37.19
CA SER A 590 -22.42 33.34 37.43
C SER A 590 -22.86 34.70 36.84
N HIS A 591 -22.71 35.78 37.61
CA HIS A 591 -22.98 37.14 37.12
C HIS A 591 -21.92 37.63 36.11
N LYS A 592 -20.79 36.93 36.01
CA LYS A 592 -19.70 37.20 35.07
C LYS A 592 -20.04 36.70 33.67
N ILE A 593 -19.62 37.45 32.65
CA ILE A 593 -19.73 37.02 31.24
C ILE A 593 -18.62 36.00 30.94
N ILE A 594 -17.44 36.18 31.55
CA ILE A 594 -16.29 35.29 31.41
C ILE A 594 -15.97 34.56 32.72
N VAL A 595 -15.78 33.25 32.61
CA VAL A 595 -15.31 32.39 33.70
C VAL A 595 -14.01 31.70 33.25
N SER A 596 -12.93 31.83 34.02
CA SER A 596 -11.64 31.26 33.65
C SER A 596 -11.57 29.76 33.95
N TYR A 597 -10.78 28.98 33.20
CA TYR A 597 -10.55 27.57 33.58
C TYR A 597 -9.79 27.43 34.90
N ALA A 598 -9.05 28.47 35.32
CA ALA A 598 -8.41 28.49 36.63
C ALA A 598 -9.45 28.60 37.76
N GLU A 599 -10.48 29.41 37.54
CA GLU A 599 -11.62 29.55 38.45
C GLU A 599 -12.42 28.25 38.53
N LEU A 600 -12.83 27.69 37.39
CA LEU A 600 -13.54 26.42 37.34
C LEU A 600 -12.74 25.29 38.02
N PHE A 601 -11.43 25.23 37.75
CA PHE A 601 -10.57 24.22 38.35
C PHE A 601 -10.46 24.37 39.87
N ASN A 602 -10.35 25.60 40.38
CA ASN A 602 -10.23 25.83 41.81
C ASN A 602 -11.55 25.63 42.54
N TYR A 603 -12.69 26.01 41.94
CA TYR A 603 -14.01 25.83 42.52
C TYR A 603 -14.36 24.34 42.62
N PHE A 604 -14.19 23.57 41.53
CA PHE A 604 -14.50 22.13 41.49
C PHE A 604 -13.31 21.23 41.89
N LYS A 605 -12.31 21.76 42.58
CA LYS A 605 -11.01 21.09 42.79
C LYS A 605 -11.14 19.69 43.39
N ASP A 606 -12.04 19.49 44.34
CA ASP A 606 -12.17 18.20 45.03
C ASP A 606 -12.91 17.17 44.18
N GLU A 607 -13.99 17.56 43.50
CA GLU A 607 -14.72 16.72 42.54
C GLU A 607 -13.82 16.31 41.35
N LEU A 608 -12.99 17.24 40.86
CA LEU A 608 -12.08 17.00 39.74
C LEU A 608 -10.96 16.00 40.05
N LYS A 609 -10.51 15.91 41.31
CA LYS A 609 -9.47 14.94 41.72
C LYS A 609 -9.93 13.50 41.52
N GLU A 610 -11.22 13.21 41.73
CA GLU A 610 -11.78 11.86 41.57
C GLU A 610 -11.61 11.33 40.12
N TYR A 611 -11.53 12.24 39.15
CA TYR A 611 -11.34 11.95 37.73
C TYR A 611 -9.88 12.09 37.25
N ASN A 612 -8.91 12.21 38.17
CA ASN A 612 -7.50 12.51 37.88
C ASN A 612 -7.30 13.82 37.10
N ILE A 613 -8.21 14.79 37.26
CA ILE A 613 -8.09 16.11 36.64
C ILE A 613 -7.32 17.01 37.60
N ASN A 614 -6.01 17.08 37.40
CA ASN A 614 -5.08 17.72 38.34
C ASN A 614 -4.64 19.13 37.94
N ASN A 615 -5.07 19.62 36.78
CA ASN A 615 -4.74 20.97 36.32
C ASN A 615 -5.83 21.53 35.39
N ARG A 616 -5.82 22.86 35.20
CA ARG A 616 -6.78 23.59 34.35
C ARG A 616 -6.71 23.26 32.85
N PHE A 617 -5.55 22.79 32.36
CA PHE A 617 -5.39 22.44 30.94
C PHE A 617 -6.09 21.11 30.63
N ASN A 618 -6.00 20.13 31.53
CA ASN A 618 -6.76 18.89 31.49
C ASN A 618 -8.26 19.17 31.51
N LEU A 619 -8.69 20.02 32.46
CA LEU A 619 -10.09 20.44 32.57
C LEU A 619 -10.59 21.10 31.27
N GLN A 620 -9.84 22.04 30.73
CA GLN A 620 -10.16 22.68 29.45
C GLN A 620 -10.31 21.65 28.31
N GLY A 621 -9.35 20.73 28.19
CA GLY A 621 -9.36 19.72 27.13
C GLY A 621 -10.61 18.84 27.19
N LEU A 622 -11.01 18.43 28.38
CA LEU A 622 -12.19 17.59 28.62
C LEU A 622 -13.51 18.35 28.44
N LEU A 623 -13.58 19.61 28.87
CA LEU A 623 -14.80 20.40 28.76
C LEU A 623 -15.05 20.94 27.36
N LYS A 624 -14.00 21.07 26.52
CA LYS A 624 -14.13 21.65 25.18
C LYS A 624 -15.23 21.00 24.33
N PRO A 625 -15.27 19.67 24.13
CA PRO A 625 -16.34 19.03 23.34
C PRO A 625 -17.74 19.24 23.90
N GLU A 626 -17.87 19.41 25.23
CA GLU A 626 -19.14 19.51 25.94
C GLU A 626 -19.69 20.94 26.05
N LEU A 627 -18.79 21.94 26.10
CA LEU A 627 -19.12 23.36 26.28
C LEU A 627 -19.14 24.15 24.97
N ASP A 628 -18.41 23.73 23.94
CA ASP A 628 -18.29 24.46 22.64
C ASP A 628 -19.63 24.57 21.87
N LYS A 629 -20.66 23.83 22.31
CA LYS A 629 -22.03 23.92 21.79
C LYS A 629 -22.83 25.07 22.41
N SER A 630 -22.45 25.53 23.60
CA SER A 630 -23.24 26.46 24.43
C SER A 630 -22.50 27.75 24.75
N TYR A 631 -21.16 27.76 24.65
CA TYR A 631 -20.31 28.89 25.03
C TYR A 631 -19.20 29.12 24.03
N ILE A 632 -18.61 30.31 24.08
CA ILE A 632 -17.46 30.67 23.27
C ILE A 632 -16.18 30.30 24.01
N MET A 633 -15.43 29.38 23.43
CA MET A 633 -14.26 28.78 24.06
C MET A 633 -13.01 29.64 23.81
N GLY A 634 -12.61 30.38 24.85
CA GLY A 634 -11.34 31.10 24.89
C GLY A 634 -10.15 30.18 25.22
N LYS A 635 -8.94 30.72 25.06
CA LYS A 635 -7.69 29.99 25.36
C LYS A 635 -7.59 29.60 26.85
N ASP A 636 -7.97 30.48 27.76
CA ASP A 636 -7.85 30.28 29.21
C ASP A 636 -9.19 30.50 29.94
N TYR A 637 -10.30 30.64 29.21
CA TYR A 637 -11.62 30.96 29.74
C TYR A 637 -12.76 30.44 28.86
N VAL A 638 -13.97 30.49 29.42
CA VAL A 638 -15.26 30.28 28.75
C VAL A 638 -16.03 31.60 28.79
N SER A 639 -16.65 31.99 27.68
CA SER A 639 -17.43 33.24 27.58
C SER A 639 -18.87 32.98 27.15
N LYS A 640 -19.80 33.73 27.75
CA LYS A 640 -21.20 33.79 27.34
C LYS A 640 -21.42 34.66 26.10
N GLU A 641 -20.50 35.60 25.84
CA GLU A 641 -20.61 36.57 24.74
C GLU A 641 -19.34 36.61 23.87
N GLU A 642 -19.52 36.95 22.59
CA GLU A 642 -18.42 37.00 21.62
C GLU A 642 -17.57 38.26 21.77
N GLY A 643 -16.24 38.11 21.72
CA GLY A 643 -15.31 39.25 21.79
C GLY A 643 -15.20 39.91 23.18
N TRP A 644 -15.85 39.35 24.20
CA TRP A 644 -15.60 39.71 25.59
C TRP A 644 -14.23 39.17 26.04
N THR A 645 -13.56 39.87 26.95
CA THR A 645 -12.21 39.50 27.41
C THR A 645 -12.05 39.71 28.91
N ILE A 646 -11.08 39.00 29.53
CA ILE A 646 -10.84 39.07 30.98
C ILE A 646 -10.59 40.52 31.44
N ASP A 647 -9.84 41.32 30.66
CA ASP A 647 -9.58 42.73 30.97
C ASP A 647 -10.85 43.60 30.97
N LYS A 648 -11.87 43.28 30.16
CA LYS A 648 -13.18 43.96 30.18
C LYS A 648 -14.03 43.51 31.37
N GLU A 649 -13.97 42.23 31.74
CA GLU A 649 -14.68 41.74 32.93
C GLU A 649 -14.13 42.39 34.20
N ILE A 650 -12.79 42.53 34.31
CA ILE A 650 -12.17 43.26 35.42
C ILE A 650 -12.60 44.73 35.41
N GLU A 651 -12.61 45.40 34.26
CA GLU A 651 -13.09 46.79 34.15
C GLU A 651 -14.53 46.94 34.62
N ARG A 652 -15.42 46.03 34.21
CA ARG A 652 -16.82 46.00 34.67
C ARG A 652 -16.90 45.84 36.19
N PHE A 653 -16.08 44.97 36.76
CA PHE A 653 -16.02 44.78 38.21
C PHE A 653 -15.56 46.05 38.94
N VAL A 654 -14.49 46.71 38.47
CA VAL A 654 -14.02 47.99 39.04
C VAL A 654 -15.08 49.08 38.88
N LEU A 655 -15.70 49.21 37.70
CA LEU A 655 -16.76 50.18 37.45
C LEU A 655 -17.98 50.00 38.38
N THR A 656 -18.34 48.75 38.68
CA THR A 656 -19.52 48.44 39.50
C THR A 656 -19.26 48.63 40.99
N ASN A 657 -18.05 48.32 41.47
CA ASN A 657 -17.69 48.35 42.88
C ASN A 657 -16.92 49.62 43.31
N GLY A 658 -16.51 50.46 42.35
CA GLY A 658 -15.74 51.67 42.59
C GLY A 658 -14.28 51.38 42.95
N ARG A 659 -13.81 51.94 44.07
CA ARG A 659 -12.46 51.72 44.61
C ARG A 659 -12.29 50.28 45.08
N VAL A 660 -11.47 49.49 44.36
CA VAL A 660 -11.18 48.09 44.70
C VAL A 660 -9.69 47.82 44.83
N THR A 661 -9.32 46.95 45.75
CA THR A 661 -7.96 46.47 45.97
C THR A 661 -7.62 45.32 45.02
N LYS A 662 -6.32 45.05 44.85
CA LYS A 662 -5.86 43.83 44.16
C LYS A 662 -6.47 42.55 44.77
N GLN A 663 -6.63 42.51 46.10
CA GLN A 663 -7.15 41.33 46.79
C GLN A 663 -8.61 41.08 46.43
N GLU A 664 -9.46 42.11 46.45
CA GLU A 664 -10.88 42.00 46.06
C GLU A 664 -11.05 41.53 44.61
N ILE A 665 -10.20 42.02 43.70
CA ILE A 665 -10.19 41.51 42.31
C ILE A 665 -9.76 40.03 42.29
N CYS A 666 -8.70 39.65 43.00
CA CYS A 666 -8.25 38.24 43.03
C CYS A 666 -9.28 37.29 43.68
N ASP A 667 -10.06 37.77 44.64
CA ASP A 667 -11.12 37.01 45.31
C ASP A 667 -12.32 36.81 44.39
N GLU A 668 -12.71 37.82 43.60
CA GLU A 668 -13.75 37.69 42.57
C GLU A 668 -13.31 36.75 41.42
N PHE A 669 -12.05 36.85 41.00
CA PHE A 669 -11.48 36.07 39.89
C PHE A 669 -10.58 34.94 40.41
N LEU A 670 -11.19 33.95 41.06
CA LEU A 670 -10.48 32.85 41.73
C LEU A 670 -9.43 32.18 40.83
N GLY A 671 -8.21 32.06 41.35
CA GLY A 671 -7.09 31.43 40.63
C GLY A 671 -6.34 32.32 39.67
N MET A 672 -6.65 33.62 39.62
CA MET A 672 -5.85 34.60 38.90
C MET A 672 -4.46 34.74 39.55
N LYS A 673 -3.42 34.55 38.74
CA LYS A 673 -2.03 34.78 39.18
C LYS A 673 -1.63 36.24 38.98
N ASP A 674 -0.72 36.73 39.80
CA ASP A 674 -0.17 38.10 39.74
C ASP A 674 0.25 38.56 38.33
N ILE A 675 0.86 37.67 37.56
CA ILE A 675 1.28 38.00 36.20
C ILE A 675 0.10 38.20 35.25
N VAL A 676 -0.98 37.42 35.43
CA VAL A 676 -2.22 37.51 34.64
C VAL A 676 -2.96 38.78 35.05
N PHE A 677 -3.07 39.04 36.34
CA PHE A 677 -3.60 40.30 36.87
C PHE A 677 -2.88 41.50 36.26
N SER A 678 -1.55 41.57 36.44
CA SER A 678 -0.73 42.69 35.96
C SER A 678 -0.84 42.91 34.45
N THR A 679 -0.98 41.84 33.68
CA THR A 679 -1.11 41.92 32.22
C THR A 679 -2.48 42.48 31.81
N ASN A 680 -3.57 42.01 32.43
CA ASN A 680 -4.91 42.51 32.11
C ASN A 680 -5.11 43.97 32.55
N ILE A 681 -4.60 44.34 33.73
CA ILE A 681 -4.63 45.74 34.20
C ILE A 681 -3.83 46.65 33.28
N LYS A 682 -2.62 46.24 32.84
CA LYS A 682 -1.82 47.06 31.90
C LYS A 682 -2.48 47.26 30.55
N LYS A 683 -3.19 46.22 30.07
CA LYS A 683 -3.89 46.22 28.78
C LYS A 683 -5.13 47.12 28.82
N ASN A 684 -5.79 47.23 29.98
CA ASN A 684 -6.95 48.07 30.13
C ASN A 684 -6.56 49.54 30.43
N GLY A 685 -6.89 50.45 29.51
CA GLY A 685 -6.61 51.88 29.69
C GLY A 685 -7.56 52.60 30.64
N ASN A 686 -8.74 52.00 30.93
CA ASN A 686 -9.78 52.61 31.74
C ASN A 686 -9.63 52.29 33.24
N ILE A 687 -8.68 51.42 33.61
CA ILE A 687 -8.36 51.10 35.00
C ILE A 687 -7.12 51.89 35.42
N ILE A 688 -7.25 52.72 36.46
CA ILE A 688 -6.20 53.57 36.98
C ILE A 688 -5.71 53.00 38.31
N ALA A 689 -4.40 52.79 38.44
CA ALA A 689 -3.78 52.34 39.67
C ALA A 689 -3.42 53.52 40.58
N LYS A 690 -3.79 53.43 41.86
CA LYS A 690 -3.42 54.37 42.93
C LYS A 690 -2.27 53.80 43.77
N GLU A 691 -1.53 54.67 44.48
CA GLU A 691 -0.32 54.28 45.22
C GLU A 691 -0.55 53.31 46.39
N ASP A 692 -1.76 53.28 46.95
CA ASP A 692 -2.18 52.40 48.03
C ASP A 692 -2.50 50.95 47.57
N GLY A 693 -2.32 50.65 46.28
CA GLY A 693 -2.68 49.35 45.70
C GLY A 693 -4.17 49.21 45.39
N VAL A 694 -4.89 50.33 45.34
CA VAL A 694 -6.28 50.44 44.89
C VAL A 694 -6.34 50.73 43.39
N TYR A 695 -7.41 50.26 42.76
CA TYR A 695 -7.73 50.45 41.36
C TYR A 695 -9.09 51.12 41.26
N ILE A 696 -9.18 52.14 40.41
CA ILE A 696 -10.42 52.88 40.12
C ILE A 696 -10.71 52.86 38.63
N HIS A 697 -11.97 53.06 38.29
CA HIS A 697 -12.36 53.26 36.91
C HIS A 697 -12.12 54.73 36.51
N ALA A 698 -11.68 54.97 35.27
CA ALA A 698 -11.36 56.31 34.78
C ALA A 698 -12.57 57.27 34.77
N SER A 699 -13.80 56.76 34.85
CA SER A 699 -15.02 57.59 35.01
C SER A 699 -15.13 58.26 36.37
N GLU A 700 -14.35 57.85 37.38
CA GLU A 700 -14.25 58.54 38.67
C GLU A 700 -13.36 59.79 38.61
N LEU A 701 -12.62 59.98 37.51
CA LEU A 701 -11.77 61.14 37.31
C LEU A 701 -12.62 62.35 36.90
N ASP A 702 -12.44 63.47 37.59
CA ASP A 702 -13.02 64.76 37.25
C ASP A 702 -12.12 65.48 36.23
N ILE A 703 -12.20 65.07 34.96
CA ILE A 703 -11.43 65.65 33.85
C ILE A 703 -12.37 66.49 32.97
N VAL A 704 -12.07 67.78 32.86
CA VAL A 704 -12.82 68.71 31.99
C VAL A 704 -12.09 68.94 30.66
N ASN A 705 -12.78 69.43 29.63
CA ASN A 705 -12.19 69.69 28.31
C ASN A 705 -10.96 70.63 28.37
N GLU A 706 -10.95 71.59 29.30
CA GLU A 706 -9.81 72.48 29.49
C GLU A 706 -8.54 71.74 29.95
N ASP A 707 -8.69 70.65 30.71
CA ASP A 707 -7.57 69.80 31.14
C ASP A 707 -6.90 69.14 29.94
N TYR A 708 -7.69 68.63 29.00
CA TYR A 708 -7.17 68.03 27.77
C TYR A 708 -6.32 69.02 26.97
N GLU A 709 -6.80 70.25 26.77
CA GLU A 709 -6.06 71.26 26.00
C GLU A 709 -4.78 71.70 26.71
N LYS A 710 -4.84 71.99 28.02
CA LYS A 710 -3.69 72.42 28.82
C LYS A 710 -2.62 71.33 28.91
N LEU A 711 -3.02 70.10 29.23
CA LEU A 711 -2.09 68.98 29.40
C LEU A 711 -1.52 68.51 28.05
N ARG A 712 -2.31 68.53 26.97
CA ARG A 712 -1.79 68.25 25.62
C ARG A 712 -0.70 69.26 25.26
N LYS A 713 -0.95 70.57 25.44
CA LYS A 713 0.04 71.61 25.15
C LYS A 713 1.33 71.40 25.97
N LEU A 714 1.19 71.12 27.27
CA LEU A 714 2.32 70.83 28.15
C LEU A 714 3.13 69.62 27.66
N LEU A 715 2.47 68.52 27.29
CA LEU A 715 3.12 67.32 26.79
C LEU A 715 3.79 67.57 25.44
N VAL A 716 3.17 68.27 24.49
CA VAL A 716 3.80 68.62 23.21
C VAL A 716 5.07 69.42 23.44
N GLU A 717 5.00 70.47 24.26
CA GLU A 717 6.15 71.33 24.58
C GLU A 717 7.32 70.54 25.18
N HIS A 718 7.04 69.63 26.11
CA HIS A 718 8.09 68.91 26.84
C HIS A 718 8.56 67.62 26.17
N THR A 719 7.82 67.09 25.18
CA THR A 719 8.17 65.87 24.45
C THR A 719 8.69 66.11 23.03
N GLU A 720 8.80 67.37 22.60
CA GLU A 720 9.19 67.74 21.24
C GLU A 720 10.55 67.17 20.82
N LYS A 721 11.56 67.32 21.68
CA LYS A 721 12.95 66.94 21.40
C LYS A 721 13.35 65.62 22.05
N ILE A 722 12.91 65.38 23.28
CA ILE A 722 13.32 64.24 24.11
C ILE A 722 12.12 63.67 24.87
N PRO A 723 12.11 62.37 25.22
CA PRO A 723 11.13 61.83 26.15
C PRO A 723 11.19 62.55 27.51
N VAL A 724 10.03 62.86 28.07
CA VAL A 724 9.89 63.53 29.39
C VAL A 724 9.48 62.53 30.45
N SER A 725 10.06 62.60 31.64
CA SER A 725 9.63 61.76 32.76
C SER A 725 8.31 62.26 33.34
N ALA A 726 7.41 61.36 33.72
CA ALA A 726 6.18 61.74 34.44
C ALA A 726 6.48 62.44 35.78
N ARG A 727 7.68 62.24 36.35
CA ARG A 727 8.16 63.01 37.51
C ARG A 727 8.30 64.49 37.20
N LYS A 728 8.94 64.83 36.08
CA LYS A 728 9.09 66.22 35.63
C LYS A 728 7.73 66.88 35.41
N ILE A 729 6.82 66.18 34.71
CA ILE A 729 5.45 66.66 34.49
C ILE A 729 4.71 66.85 35.82
N HIS A 730 4.81 65.91 36.75
CA HIS A 730 4.20 66.01 38.07
C HIS A 730 4.69 67.24 38.85
N VAL A 731 6.00 67.52 38.84
CA VAL A 731 6.57 68.73 39.47
C VAL A 731 6.03 70.00 38.81
N ILE A 732 5.96 70.05 37.48
CA ILE A 732 5.42 71.20 36.75
C ILE A 732 3.93 71.42 37.09
N LEU A 733 3.12 70.36 37.11
CA LEU A 733 1.70 70.45 37.46
C LEU A 733 1.50 70.87 38.91
N LYS A 734 2.34 70.39 39.84
CA LYS A 734 2.26 70.81 41.25
C LYS A 734 2.45 72.32 41.42
N ASN A 735 3.26 72.95 40.57
CA ASN A 735 3.54 74.39 40.63
C ASN A 735 2.52 75.24 39.83
N ASN A 736 2.06 74.73 38.68
CA ASN A 736 1.33 75.54 37.71
C ASN A 736 -0.14 75.12 37.51
N TYR A 737 -0.53 73.92 37.95
CA TYR A 737 -1.87 73.38 37.74
C TYR A 737 -2.29 72.38 38.84
N GLN A 738 -2.17 72.82 40.09
CA GLN A 738 -2.43 71.98 41.27
C GLN A 738 -3.90 71.55 41.39
N ASP A 739 -4.84 72.38 40.92
CA ASP A 739 -6.28 72.07 40.93
C ASP A 739 -6.60 70.73 40.24
N PHE A 740 -6.04 70.48 39.04
CA PHE A 740 -6.23 69.20 38.33
C PHE A 740 -5.78 68.00 39.16
N LEU A 741 -4.63 68.11 39.85
CA LEU A 741 -4.11 67.05 40.71
C LEU A 741 -5.04 66.82 41.91
N THR A 742 -5.54 67.89 42.53
CA THR A 742 -6.43 67.81 43.70
C THR A 742 -7.82 67.26 43.35
N ARG A 743 -8.46 67.75 42.27
CA ARG A 743 -9.78 67.28 41.82
C ARG A 743 -9.80 65.79 41.46
N ASN A 744 -8.68 65.27 40.95
CA ASN A 744 -8.53 63.88 40.51
C ASN A 744 -7.83 62.96 41.53
N ASP A 745 -7.57 63.46 42.74
CA ASP A 745 -6.88 62.73 43.82
C ASP A 745 -5.55 62.09 43.32
N ILE A 746 -4.74 62.86 42.59
CA ILE A 746 -3.45 62.44 42.04
C ILE A 746 -2.35 62.86 43.00
N ASN A 747 -1.79 61.89 43.72
CA ASN A 747 -0.81 62.14 44.78
C ASN A 747 0.63 61.84 44.33
N SER A 748 0.80 61.17 43.19
CA SER A 748 2.12 60.75 42.71
C SER A 748 2.31 60.87 41.20
N HIS A 749 3.59 60.86 40.81
CA HIS A 749 3.99 60.78 39.41
C HIS A 749 3.55 59.48 38.73
N SER A 750 3.33 58.40 39.51
CA SER A 750 2.96 57.08 38.98
C SER A 750 1.48 57.05 38.62
N GLU A 751 0.64 57.65 39.48
CA GLU A 751 -0.79 57.87 39.23
C GLU A 751 -0.99 58.83 38.05
N LEU A 752 -0.26 59.95 38.05
CA LEU A 752 -0.29 60.90 36.94
C LEU A 752 0.05 60.23 35.62
N PHE A 753 1.03 59.33 35.60
CA PHE A 753 1.38 58.59 34.38
C PHE A 753 0.19 57.78 33.85
N ASP A 754 -0.55 57.08 34.71
CA ASP A 754 -1.72 56.30 34.27
C ASP A 754 -2.87 57.17 33.80
N VAL A 755 -3.13 58.29 34.48
CA VAL A 755 -4.16 59.26 34.06
C VAL A 755 -3.79 59.87 32.70
N LEU A 756 -2.55 60.31 32.51
CA LEU A 756 -2.10 60.85 31.22
C LEU A 756 -2.14 59.78 30.12
N ARG A 757 -1.85 58.52 30.44
CA ARG A 757 -1.94 57.39 29.51
C ARG A 757 -3.38 57.13 29.09
N TYR A 758 -4.34 57.23 30.00
CA TYR A 758 -5.76 57.17 29.69
C TYR A 758 -6.16 58.32 28.75
N MET A 759 -5.79 59.55 29.12
CA MET A 759 -6.17 60.76 28.35
C MET A 759 -5.56 60.77 26.94
N PHE A 760 -4.27 60.42 26.81
CA PHE A 760 -3.50 60.71 25.60
C PHE A 760 -2.78 59.49 25.00
N GLY A 761 -3.13 58.26 25.39
CA GLY A 761 -2.47 57.03 24.93
C GLY A 761 -2.50 56.79 23.42
N LYS A 762 -3.38 57.49 22.69
CA LYS A 762 -3.43 57.49 21.21
C LYS A 762 -2.57 58.59 20.56
N GLU A 763 -2.24 59.64 21.30
CA GLU A 763 -1.52 60.83 20.81
C GLU A 763 -0.03 60.80 21.16
N PHE A 764 0.32 60.16 22.27
CA PHE A 764 1.70 60.05 22.77
C PHE A 764 2.06 58.59 23.03
N LYS A 765 3.37 58.34 23.10
CA LYS A 765 3.90 57.05 23.48
C LYS A 765 4.26 57.03 24.97
N PHE A 766 3.68 56.09 25.69
CA PHE A 766 3.88 55.90 27.12
C PHE A 766 4.79 54.68 27.36
N SER A 767 5.96 54.92 27.97
CA SER A 767 6.92 53.88 28.36
C SER A 767 7.49 54.23 29.73
N ARG A 768 6.94 53.63 30.80
CA ARG A 768 7.26 54.02 32.18
C ARG A 768 8.78 54.12 32.43
N PRO A 769 9.28 55.22 33.03
CA PRO A 769 8.56 56.39 33.55
C PRO A 769 8.34 57.53 32.54
N PHE A 770 8.67 57.34 31.27
CA PHE A 770 8.73 58.38 30.24
C PHE A 770 7.48 58.46 29.34
N ILE A 771 7.20 59.68 28.90
CA ILE A 771 6.20 60.04 27.91
C ILE A 771 6.95 60.65 26.73
N ALA A 772 6.66 60.20 25.51
CA ALA A 772 7.34 60.64 24.30
C ALA A 772 6.36 60.91 23.16
N LYS A 773 6.83 61.57 22.12
CA LYS A 773 6.09 61.70 20.86
C LYS A 773 5.78 60.33 20.25
N LEU A 774 4.58 60.18 19.68
CA LEU A 774 4.16 58.96 19.01
C LEU A 774 5.17 58.53 17.93
N GLY A 775 5.46 57.23 17.83
CA GLY A 775 6.45 56.66 16.90
C GLY A 775 7.89 56.64 17.41
N THR A 776 8.19 57.23 18.57
CA THR A 776 9.51 57.13 19.20
C THR A 776 9.77 55.70 19.71
N VAL A 777 11.00 55.18 19.65
CA VAL A 777 11.35 53.86 20.24
C VAL A 777 11.21 53.92 21.77
N ASP A 778 10.90 52.80 22.42
CA ASP A 778 10.86 52.72 23.89
C ASP A 778 12.19 53.25 24.45
N ALA A 779 12.10 54.19 25.39
CA ALA A 779 13.26 54.87 25.94
C ALA A 779 13.46 54.44 27.40
N CYS A 780 14.64 53.91 27.70
CA CYS A 780 15.07 53.73 29.09
C CYS A 780 15.80 54.98 29.61
N ASN A 781 16.10 55.00 30.92
CA ASN A 781 16.83 56.14 31.53
C ASN A 781 18.15 56.44 30.80
N LEU A 782 18.88 55.41 30.36
CA LEU A 782 20.15 55.57 29.64
C LEU A 782 19.96 56.14 28.23
N ASP A 783 18.91 55.71 27.51
CA ASP A 783 18.62 56.22 26.16
C ASP A 783 18.26 57.71 26.21
N VAL A 784 17.44 58.10 27.19
CA VAL A 784 17.06 59.50 27.39
C VAL A 784 18.27 60.32 27.81
N ALA A 785 19.10 59.80 28.73
CA ALA A 785 20.35 60.43 29.12
C ALA A 785 21.25 60.73 27.92
N LYS A 786 21.49 59.74 27.05
CA LYS A 786 22.32 59.89 25.86
C LYS A 786 21.76 60.89 24.86
N ARG A 787 20.44 60.92 24.66
CA ARG A 787 19.78 61.90 23.78
C ARG A 787 19.94 63.33 24.29
N ILE A 788 19.86 63.55 25.60
CA ILE A 788 20.11 64.88 26.18
C ILE A 788 21.57 65.28 25.98
N LEU A 789 22.49 64.33 26.11
CA LEU A 789 23.92 64.55 25.93
C LEU A 789 24.36 64.52 24.44
N ALA A 790 23.44 64.41 23.48
CA ALA A 790 23.81 64.24 22.07
C ALA A 790 24.60 65.42 21.50
N ASP A 791 24.26 66.65 21.92
CA ASP A 791 24.86 67.89 21.41
C ASP A 791 26.19 68.26 22.10
N TYR A 792 26.69 67.42 23.02
CA TYR A 792 27.93 67.66 23.75
C TYR A 792 29.08 66.83 23.18
N ASP A 793 30.16 67.50 22.78
CA ASP A 793 31.44 66.86 22.46
C ASP A 793 32.30 66.64 23.72
N VAL A 794 32.27 67.60 24.66
CA VAL A 794 32.95 67.55 25.97
C VAL A 794 32.02 68.14 27.02
N ILE A 795 31.92 67.48 28.18
CA ILE A 795 31.04 67.90 29.28
C ILE A 795 31.67 67.58 30.64
N SER A 796 31.39 68.40 31.66
CA SER A 796 31.81 68.10 33.03
C SER A 796 30.90 67.08 33.70
N ILE A 797 31.45 66.30 34.64
CA ILE A 797 30.67 65.33 35.41
C ILE A 797 29.60 66.04 36.27
N ASP A 798 29.89 67.23 36.77
CA ASP A 798 28.92 68.02 37.55
C ASP A 798 27.75 68.49 36.68
N ASP A 799 28.02 68.95 35.45
CA ASP A 799 26.96 69.32 34.48
C ASP A 799 26.08 68.11 34.14
N ILE A 800 26.65 66.91 33.99
CA ILE A 800 25.87 65.69 33.75
C ILE A 800 24.91 65.42 34.92
N VAL A 801 25.39 65.54 36.16
CA VAL A 801 24.57 65.34 37.36
C VAL A 801 23.44 66.36 37.40
N ASP A 802 23.73 67.63 37.15
CA ASP A 802 22.74 68.70 37.14
C ASP A 802 21.69 68.50 36.05
N ILE A 803 22.11 68.15 34.83
CA ILE A 803 21.21 67.85 33.71
C ILE A 803 20.31 66.66 34.02
N PHE A 804 20.84 65.58 34.61
CA PHE A 804 20.05 64.41 34.96
C PHE A 804 19.05 64.70 36.08
N ASN A 805 19.44 65.49 37.09
CA ASN A 805 18.55 65.95 38.15
C ASN A 805 17.41 66.82 37.59
N GLN A 806 17.72 67.78 36.72
CA GLN A 806 16.73 68.66 36.07
C GLN A 806 15.73 67.88 35.20
N ASN A 807 16.14 66.75 34.63
CA ASN A 807 15.28 65.89 33.81
C ASN A 807 14.67 64.71 34.58
N HIS A 808 14.95 64.61 35.89
CA HIS A 808 14.52 63.53 36.79
C HIS A 808 14.90 62.14 36.27
N ILE A 809 16.11 62.01 35.73
CA ILE A 809 16.69 60.72 35.30
C ILE A 809 17.20 59.97 36.53
N ILE A 810 16.76 58.73 36.68
CA ILE A 810 17.18 57.88 37.81
C ILE A 810 18.31 56.96 37.39
N TYR A 811 19.38 56.96 38.18
CA TYR A 811 20.51 56.04 38.05
C TYR A 811 20.94 55.52 39.43
N LEU A 812 21.56 54.33 39.47
CA LEU A 812 21.92 53.65 40.72
C LEU A 812 23.03 54.37 41.50
N SER A 813 24.06 54.83 40.79
CA SER A 813 25.17 55.63 41.33
C SER A 813 25.88 56.39 40.22
N LEU A 814 26.58 57.48 40.57
CA LEU A 814 27.35 58.26 39.60
C LEU A 814 28.35 57.39 38.83
N ARG A 815 29.07 56.50 39.53
CA ARG A 815 30.01 55.57 38.88
C ARG A 815 29.31 54.67 37.85
N SER A 816 28.17 54.09 38.21
CA SER A 816 27.45 53.16 37.33
C SER A 816 26.99 53.84 36.03
N ILE A 817 26.55 55.10 36.11
CA ILE A 817 26.07 55.81 34.92
C ILE A 817 27.24 56.29 34.06
N LEU A 818 28.36 56.72 34.64
CA LEU A 818 29.57 57.06 33.87
C LEU A 818 30.12 55.85 33.10
N ILE A 819 30.09 54.65 33.70
CA ILE A 819 30.45 53.40 33.00
C ILE A 819 29.51 53.14 31.82
N GLN A 820 28.20 53.29 32.02
CA GLN A 820 27.22 53.08 30.95
C GLN A 820 27.35 54.11 29.82
N LEU A 821 27.78 55.33 30.13
CA LEU A 821 28.04 56.39 29.14
C LEU A 821 29.38 56.20 28.42
N ASN A 822 30.28 55.33 28.92
CA ASN A 822 31.62 55.13 28.37
C ASN A 822 31.64 54.60 26.94
N ASP A 823 30.51 54.05 26.46
CA ASP A 823 30.36 53.64 25.08
C ASP A 823 30.33 54.81 24.09
N GLU A 824 29.96 56.01 24.54
CA GLU A 824 29.90 57.23 23.73
C GLU A 824 30.87 58.31 24.22
N PHE A 825 30.96 58.48 25.54
CA PHE A 825 31.73 59.50 26.22
C PHE A 825 32.84 58.89 27.07
N LEU A 826 34.09 59.08 26.65
CA LEU A 826 35.24 58.61 27.42
C LEU A 826 35.57 59.61 28.53
N GLN A 827 36.00 59.13 29.69
CA GLN A 827 36.46 60.00 30.77
C GLN A 827 37.86 60.54 30.41
N VAL A 828 37.90 61.76 29.84
CA VAL A 828 39.15 62.38 29.35
C VAL A 828 39.97 63.02 30.47
N SER A 829 39.38 63.28 31.64
CA SER A 829 40.11 63.74 32.84
C SER A 829 39.34 63.38 34.11
N LYS A 830 39.85 63.77 35.29
CA LYS A 830 39.18 63.52 36.59
C LYS A 830 37.71 63.98 36.62
N GLY A 831 37.40 65.10 35.97
CA GLY A 831 36.08 65.75 36.03
C GLY A 831 35.40 65.96 34.69
N LEU A 832 36.00 65.50 33.58
CA LEU A 832 35.48 65.73 32.23
C LEU A 832 35.26 64.41 31.49
N MET A 833 34.18 64.36 30.72
CA MET A 833 33.90 63.33 29.75
C MET A 833 33.88 63.94 28.34
N GLY A 834 34.42 63.22 27.35
CA GLY A 834 34.54 63.69 25.98
C GLY A 834 34.39 62.59 24.95
N ARG A 835 33.86 62.94 23.78
CA ARG A 835 33.74 62.04 22.63
C ARG A 835 35.06 62.00 21.87
N ILE A 836 35.43 60.80 21.42
CA ILE A 836 36.51 60.61 20.45
C ILE A 836 35.87 60.20 19.13
N LYS A 837 36.17 60.95 18.06
CA LYS A 837 35.70 60.63 16.70
C LYS A 837 36.17 59.23 16.31
N GLU A 838 35.26 58.38 15.83
CA GLU A 838 35.60 56.98 15.49
C GLU A 838 36.75 56.86 14.48
N GLU A 839 36.83 57.81 13.53
CA GLU A 839 37.89 57.92 12.53
C GLU A 839 39.30 57.99 13.14
N VAL A 840 39.43 58.54 14.36
CA VAL A 840 40.71 58.64 15.09
C VAL A 840 41.14 57.27 15.64
N MET A 841 40.19 56.43 16.03
CA MET A 841 40.43 55.11 16.63
C MET A 841 40.57 54.00 15.58
N THR A 842 41.48 54.19 14.61
CA THR A 842 41.80 53.16 13.60
C THR A 842 42.40 51.89 14.22
N GLU A 843 42.34 50.75 13.52
CA GLU A 843 42.95 49.50 14.01
C GLU A 843 44.46 49.62 14.27
N LYS A 844 45.16 50.48 13.52
CA LYS A 844 46.57 50.80 13.78
C LYS A 844 46.76 51.50 15.12
N VAL A 845 45.94 52.52 15.41
CA VAL A 845 45.94 53.25 16.68
C VAL A 845 45.60 52.32 17.83
N LYS A 846 44.54 51.50 17.68
CA LYS A 846 44.16 50.51 18.69
C LYS A 846 45.28 49.51 18.98
N LYS A 847 45.96 49.00 17.95
CA LYS A 847 47.10 48.09 18.10
C LYS A 847 48.26 48.74 18.85
N THR A 848 48.56 50.01 18.57
CA THR A 848 49.60 50.77 19.31
C THR A 848 49.24 50.90 20.79
N ILE A 849 47.99 51.28 21.10
CA ILE A 849 47.51 51.41 22.49
C ILE A 849 47.58 50.07 23.20
N LEU A 850 47.10 49.00 22.58
CA LEU A 850 47.12 47.66 23.16
C LEU A 850 48.55 47.17 23.43
N ASN A 851 49.48 47.39 22.50
CA ASN A 851 50.89 47.04 22.70
C ASN A 851 51.50 47.79 23.88
N LYS A 852 51.15 49.07 24.06
CA LYS A 852 51.57 49.88 25.21
C LYS A 852 50.95 49.36 26.50
N LEU A 853 49.66 49.04 26.51
CA LEU A 853 49.00 48.41 27.66
C LEU A 853 49.66 47.08 28.06
N HIS A 854 49.96 46.21 27.09
CA HIS A 854 50.69 44.96 27.34
C HIS A 854 52.08 45.21 27.90
N SER A 855 52.81 46.19 27.37
CA SER A 855 54.12 46.59 27.90
C SER A 855 54.04 47.07 29.35
N LEU A 856 53.02 47.84 29.72
CA LEU A 856 52.84 48.34 31.08
C LEU A 856 52.58 47.22 32.09
N ILE A 857 51.89 46.15 31.68
CA ILE A 857 51.59 45.00 32.56
C ILE A 857 52.54 43.81 32.38
N ALA A 858 53.50 43.87 31.46
CA ALA A 858 54.30 42.71 31.05
C ALA A 858 55.10 42.10 32.21
N GLU A 859 55.76 42.94 33.00
CA GLU A 859 56.70 42.52 34.05
C GLU A 859 55.99 41.87 35.24
N LYS A 860 54.98 42.54 35.81
CA LYS A 860 54.30 42.11 37.03
C LYS A 860 52.98 41.37 36.77
N GLY A 861 52.44 41.45 35.55
CA GLY A 861 51.09 40.99 35.21
C GLY A 861 49.99 42.00 35.55
N TYR A 862 50.35 43.14 36.13
CA TYR A 862 49.43 44.23 36.48
C TYR A 862 50.15 45.57 36.62
N ILE A 863 49.38 46.65 36.64
CA ILE A 863 49.81 47.99 37.02
C ILE A 863 48.65 48.76 37.66
N ALA A 864 48.89 49.43 38.78
CA ALA A 864 47.91 50.34 39.35
C ALA A 864 47.74 51.54 38.42
N GLY A 865 46.52 51.90 38.03
CA GLY A 865 46.32 52.97 37.05
C GLY A 865 46.87 54.33 37.51
N ARG A 866 46.86 54.61 38.82
CA ARG A 866 47.48 55.81 39.41
C ARG A 866 49.01 55.79 39.43
N ALA A 867 49.64 54.64 39.16
CA ALA A 867 51.08 54.51 38.99
C ALA A 867 51.51 54.74 37.53
N VAL A 868 50.56 54.90 36.60
CA VAL A 868 50.87 55.23 35.21
C VAL A 868 51.02 56.74 35.08
N ASP A 869 52.26 57.20 35.01
CA ASP A 869 52.62 58.62 34.86
C ASP A 869 53.39 58.91 33.56
N ASP A 870 54.00 57.90 32.93
CA ASP A 870 54.61 58.01 31.60
C ASP A 870 53.69 57.50 30.48
N PHE A 871 53.23 58.43 29.64
CA PHE A 871 52.41 58.16 28.46
C PHE A 871 53.17 58.38 27.14
N LYS A 872 54.51 58.45 27.16
CA LYS A 872 55.30 58.63 25.95
C LYS A 872 55.08 57.49 24.94
N GLY A 873 54.79 57.90 23.71
CA GLY A 873 54.53 56.98 22.60
C GLY A 873 53.13 56.35 22.59
N PHE A 874 52.21 56.79 23.47
CA PHE A 874 50.80 56.61 23.19
C PHE A 874 50.39 57.50 22.00
N PRO A 875 49.50 57.04 21.10
CA PRO A 875 49.10 57.80 19.92
C PRO A 875 48.22 59.00 20.31
N ASP A 876 48.27 60.08 19.54
CA ASP A 876 47.33 61.18 19.71
C ASP A 876 45.92 60.72 19.32
N ILE A 877 44.98 60.85 20.26
CA ILE A 877 43.56 60.51 20.08
C ILE A 877 42.65 61.72 20.31
N GLY A 878 43.21 62.93 20.29
CA GLY A 878 42.48 64.21 20.48
C GLY A 878 42.42 64.68 21.93
N TYR A 879 42.87 63.87 22.90
CA TYR A 879 42.95 64.25 24.32
C TYR A 879 44.30 63.81 24.92
N PRO A 880 44.85 64.60 25.87
CA PRO A 880 46.06 64.21 26.60
C PRO A 880 45.84 62.93 27.41
N TRP A 881 46.75 61.97 27.24
CA TRP A 881 46.72 60.72 28.00
C TRP A 881 46.95 60.96 29.49
N ASN A 882 46.11 60.32 30.28
CA ASN A 882 46.16 60.30 31.73
C ASN A 882 45.47 59.01 32.22
N PRO A 883 45.56 58.67 33.52
CA PRO A 883 44.97 57.43 34.03
C PRO A 883 43.47 57.26 33.78
N TYR A 884 42.69 58.35 33.75
CA TYR A 884 41.24 58.30 33.51
C TYR A 884 40.94 57.98 32.05
N LEU A 885 41.64 58.64 31.12
CA LEU A 885 41.50 58.35 29.69
C LEU A 885 41.95 56.93 29.38
N LEU A 886 43.05 56.48 29.98
CA LEU A 886 43.55 55.12 29.84
C LEU A 886 42.50 54.09 30.30
N ARG A 887 41.85 54.33 31.45
CA ARG A 887 40.76 53.49 31.97
C ARG A 887 39.61 53.39 30.97
N SER A 888 39.05 54.54 30.59
CA SER A 888 37.90 54.62 29.70
C SER A 888 38.17 53.98 28.33
N VAL A 889 39.34 54.21 27.75
CA VAL A 889 39.76 53.58 26.48
C VAL A 889 39.92 52.07 26.63
N THR A 890 40.52 51.61 27.73
CA THR A 890 40.69 50.17 28.00
C THR A 890 39.33 49.49 28.14
N GLU A 891 38.43 50.08 28.92
CA GLU A 891 37.07 49.59 29.15
C GLU A 891 36.26 49.52 27.84
N LYS A 892 36.34 50.55 26.98
CA LYS A 892 35.58 50.59 25.73
C LYS A 892 36.13 49.64 24.66
N TYR A 893 37.45 49.61 24.47
CA TYR A 893 38.04 48.98 23.27
C TYR A 893 38.83 47.70 23.55
N PHE A 894 39.21 47.43 24.80
CA PHE A 894 40.16 46.37 25.15
C PHE A 894 39.73 45.52 26.36
N ALA A 895 38.46 45.58 26.78
CA ALA A 895 37.96 44.82 27.92
C ALA A 895 38.04 43.29 27.73
N ASP A 896 38.11 42.82 26.48
CA ASP A 896 38.34 41.42 26.12
C ASP A 896 39.82 40.99 26.28
N LYS A 897 40.76 41.94 26.24
CA LYS A 897 42.22 41.66 26.21
C LYS A 897 42.94 42.05 27.49
N ILE A 898 42.46 43.08 28.19
CA ILE A 898 43.04 43.61 29.42
C ILE A 898 41.97 43.53 30.51
N GLY A 899 42.33 42.91 31.64
CA GLY A 899 41.48 42.86 32.82
C GLY A 899 41.57 44.15 33.63
N MET A 900 40.54 44.42 34.42
CA MET A 900 40.51 45.56 35.34
C MET A 900 39.97 45.10 36.69
N VAL A 901 40.67 45.45 37.78
CA VAL A 901 40.23 45.22 39.16
C VAL A 901 40.03 46.57 39.82
N ASP A 902 38.81 46.86 40.25
CA ASP A 902 38.44 48.13 40.85
C ASP A 902 38.48 48.09 42.38
N VAL A 903 39.08 49.11 42.99
CA VAL A 903 39.07 49.28 44.45
C VAL A 903 37.84 50.07 44.88
N LEU A 904 37.00 49.50 45.74
CA LEU A 904 35.83 50.19 46.30
C LEU A 904 36.28 51.38 47.17
N THR A 905 36.14 52.60 46.66
CA THR A 905 36.48 53.87 47.33
C THR A 905 35.24 54.74 47.54
N SER A 906 35.22 55.55 48.60
CA SER A 906 34.17 56.56 48.84
C SER A 906 34.28 57.76 47.90
N SER A 907 35.46 58.01 47.35
CA SER A 907 35.69 59.01 46.31
C SER A 907 35.24 58.46 44.96
N LEU A 908 34.20 59.08 44.40
CA LEU A 908 33.59 58.71 43.10
C LEU A 908 34.48 59.07 41.90
N THR A 909 35.44 59.98 42.07
CA THR A 909 36.27 60.55 40.98
C THR A 909 37.76 60.23 41.11
N SER A 910 38.17 59.42 42.09
CA SER A 910 39.58 59.00 42.21
C SER A 910 39.87 57.82 41.31
N MET A 911 40.98 57.86 40.57
CA MET A 911 41.47 56.71 39.82
C MET A 911 41.77 55.53 40.77
N ASN A 912 40.93 54.50 40.70
CA ASN A 912 40.91 53.35 41.61
C ASN A 912 40.99 52.00 40.89
N THR A 913 41.34 52.00 39.61
CA THR A 913 41.43 50.79 38.79
C THR A 913 42.87 50.28 38.71
N ILE A 914 43.03 48.98 38.82
CA ILE A 914 44.27 48.25 38.53
C ILE A 914 44.09 47.54 37.19
N PHE A 915 44.96 47.81 36.22
CA PHE A 915 44.97 47.08 34.96
C PHE A 915 45.74 45.77 35.17
N VAL A 916 45.13 44.65 34.79
CA VAL A 916 45.67 43.31 35.02
C VAL A 916 45.64 42.49 33.74
N LYS A 917 46.42 41.41 33.68
CA LYS A 917 46.21 40.38 32.65
C LYS A 917 44.80 39.82 32.76
N LYS A 918 44.21 39.45 31.62
CA LYS A 918 42.81 39.04 31.53
C LYS A 918 42.45 37.88 32.49
N GLU A 919 43.38 36.97 32.74
CA GLU A 919 43.24 35.85 33.69
C GLU A 919 42.93 36.27 35.14
N PHE A 920 43.22 37.52 35.52
CA PHE A 920 42.94 38.06 36.87
C PHE A 920 41.69 38.94 36.93
N SER A 921 40.95 39.08 35.82
CA SER A 921 39.85 40.06 35.75
C SER A 921 38.64 39.74 36.62
N ASP A 922 38.48 38.48 37.03
CA ASP A 922 37.36 38.03 37.88
C ASP A 922 37.67 38.12 39.38
N MET A 923 38.91 38.46 39.76
CA MET A 923 39.30 38.59 41.16
C MET A 923 38.75 39.89 41.75
N SER A 924 38.20 39.80 42.97
CA SER A 924 37.98 40.98 43.79
C SER A 924 39.30 41.66 44.14
N TYR A 925 39.25 42.95 44.50
CA TYR A 925 40.46 43.66 44.93
C TYR A 925 41.20 42.96 46.09
N SER A 926 40.47 42.39 47.05
CA SER A 926 41.09 41.69 48.18
C SER A 926 41.80 40.41 47.74
N GLU A 927 41.15 39.58 46.90
CA GLU A 927 41.74 38.36 46.36
C GLU A 927 42.97 38.67 45.49
N PHE A 928 42.86 39.71 44.66
CA PHE A 928 43.96 40.15 43.80
C PHE A 928 45.13 40.66 44.64
N LEU A 929 44.87 41.47 45.67
CA LEU A 929 45.90 41.99 46.57
C LEU A 929 46.61 40.86 47.32
N GLU A 930 45.85 39.89 47.85
CA GLU A 930 46.39 38.70 48.52
C GLU A 930 47.27 37.88 47.58
N TYR A 931 46.79 37.61 46.35
CA TYR A 931 47.54 36.89 45.32
C TYR A 931 48.90 37.55 45.04
N VAL A 932 48.89 38.87 44.82
CA VAL A 932 50.11 39.60 44.49
C VAL A 932 51.08 39.63 45.67
N ILE A 933 50.59 39.85 46.90
CA ILE A 933 51.43 39.85 48.11
C ILE A 933 52.06 38.48 48.31
N LYS A 934 51.30 37.39 48.20
CA LYS A 934 51.82 36.01 48.30
C LYS A 934 52.90 35.75 47.26
N ARG A 935 52.64 36.06 45.99
CA ARG A 935 53.60 35.87 44.90
C ARG A 935 54.89 36.68 45.10
N ARG A 936 54.79 37.90 45.63
CA ARG A 936 55.96 38.72 45.96
C ARG A 936 56.71 38.16 47.18
N HIS A 937 56.00 37.66 48.20
CA HIS A 937 56.61 37.04 49.37
C HIS A 937 57.35 35.75 49.02
N GLU A 938 56.80 34.91 48.13
CA GLU A 938 57.45 33.69 47.63
C GLU A 938 58.78 33.97 46.93
N LYS A 939 58.85 35.04 46.13
CA LYS A 939 60.10 35.45 45.46
C LYS A 939 61.07 36.16 46.39
N HIS A 940 60.54 36.98 47.28
CA HIS A 940 61.30 37.82 48.20
C HIS A 940 60.50 37.98 49.51
N PRO A 941 60.78 37.17 50.53
CA PRO A 941 60.00 37.17 51.77
C PRO A 941 60.01 38.52 52.47
N PHE A 942 58.83 38.97 52.90
CA PHE A 942 58.66 40.11 53.79
C PHE A 942 58.97 39.69 55.23
N LYS A 943 59.67 40.54 56.00
CA LYS A 943 60.07 40.22 57.38
C LYS A 943 58.99 40.51 58.42
N ASN A 944 58.08 41.44 58.12
CA ASN A 944 57.01 41.86 59.02
C ASN A 944 55.89 42.56 58.25
N SER A 945 54.74 42.77 58.90
CA SER A 945 53.59 43.43 58.27
C SER A 945 53.85 44.89 57.91
N LYS A 946 54.87 45.57 58.48
CA LYS A 946 55.27 46.94 58.10
C LYS A 946 55.91 46.97 56.70
N GLU A 947 56.79 46.03 56.38
CA GLU A 947 57.39 45.90 55.04
C GLU A 947 56.32 45.63 53.96
N VAL A 948 55.27 44.85 54.30
CA VAL A 948 54.15 44.61 53.38
C VAL A 948 53.41 45.90 53.06
N ARG A 949 53.06 46.75 54.06
CA ARG A 949 52.33 48.01 53.80
C ARG A 949 53.18 49.01 53.04
N GLU A 950 54.47 49.12 53.36
CA GLU A 950 55.39 49.99 52.63
C GLU A 950 55.51 49.56 51.16
N TRP A 951 55.59 48.25 50.90
CA TRP A 951 55.62 47.73 49.55
C TRP A 951 54.29 47.95 48.79
N VAL A 952 53.14 47.64 49.40
CA VAL A 952 51.80 47.90 48.83
C VAL A 952 51.61 49.39 48.50
N LYS A 953 52.14 50.29 49.34
CA LYS A 953 52.12 51.74 49.11
C LYS A 953 53.04 52.15 47.95
N ASN A 954 54.23 51.58 47.86
CA ASN A 954 55.17 51.83 46.76
C ASN A 954 54.61 51.34 45.41
N GLU A 955 53.94 50.19 45.39
CA GLU A 955 53.22 49.68 44.21
C GLU A 955 51.93 50.45 43.88
N ARG A 956 51.60 51.47 44.70
CA ARG A 956 50.36 52.24 44.59
C ARG A 956 49.14 51.30 44.57
N LEU A 957 49.14 50.29 45.43
CA LEU A 957 47.98 49.42 45.71
C LEU A 957 47.26 49.80 47.02
N ASP A 958 47.74 50.81 47.76
CA ASP A 958 47.27 51.25 49.09
C ASP A 958 45.89 51.94 49.24
N LEU A 959 44.97 51.86 48.27
CA LEU A 959 43.71 52.64 48.27
C LEU A 959 42.74 52.33 49.45
N LYS A 960 42.94 51.24 50.20
CA LYS A 960 42.18 50.84 51.39
C LYS A 960 43.05 50.20 52.49
N VAL A 961 44.25 50.73 52.71
CA VAL A 961 45.22 50.15 53.68
C VAL A 961 44.71 50.04 55.12
N LYS A 962 43.70 50.83 55.53
CA LYS A 962 43.16 50.73 56.90
C LYS A 962 42.22 49.55 57.19
N GLN A 963 41.62 48.90 56.19
CA GLN A 963 40.65 47.81 56.42
C GLN A 963 41.10 46.44 55.90
N THR A 964 42.09 46.39 55.00
CA THR A 964 42.48 45.14 54.33
C THR A 964 43.73 44.50 54.96
N LEU A 965 44.51 45.26 55.74
CA LEU A 965 45.71 44.73 56.41
C LEU A 965 45.42 44.08 57.76
N ASP A 966 44.22 44.25 58.33
CA ASP A 966 43.76 43.47 59.49
C ASP A 966 43.53 41.98 59.11
N VAL A 967 43.52 41.66 57.81
CA VAL A 967 43.37 40.30 57.25
C VAL A 967 44.73 39.62 57.03
N LEU A 968 45.84 40.37 57.14
CA LEU A 968 47.19 39.89 56.82
C LEU A 968 48.13 39.82 58.04
N ASP A 969 47.62 40.05 59.25
CA ASP A 969 48.30 39.72 60.52
C ASP A 969 47.96 38.28 60.97
#